data_AF-A0A6J2FGF0-F1
#
_entry.id   AF-A0A6J2FGF0-F1
#
_cell.length_a   1.000
_cell.length_b   1.000
_cell.length_c   1.000
_cell.angle_alpha   90.00
_cell.angle_beta   90.00
_cell.angle_gamma   90.00
#
_symmetry.space_group_name_H-M   'P 1'
#
loop_
_entity.id
_entity.type
_entity.pdbx_description
1 polymer ?
#
loop_
_entity_poly.entity_id
_entity_poly.type
_entity_poly.pdbx_seq_one_letter_code
_entity_poly.pdbx_strand_id
1 'polypeptide(L)'
;MRSYTQNPGPSDSPGGKMSSLPRRAKVKVQTVVSKDEFSSLSELSSASEEDDKEDSAWEPQKKAPRSRKQPVSKESRPKRVPRVKKTTLQISDGSEGVAVKEELNNSVAIADVDLEDRKNELDSVKTLKTKTKRKNSAQLPSGQRTKKLKVDEETNMVNTAEMPSTSTVWEGACKKEENEDDFTFGQSPLKKMKTETCPQGQPVRFPANANSIKEEVEMNWDIVQVLSERTNIELWVCANIIRLFNDDNTIPFIIRYRKELINNLDADSLREIRQTLEELRAVAKKVHSTIQKIKKEGKMSECLLKTLLNCKTFEELEHVSAPYKTGSKGTKAQRAKQLGLEGAAKTLLENPGQLNLLSYIRPNVKGLSALQDIETGVQHILADMIAKDKDTLDFIRKLCQNRYICIQSSLAKVSSKKVNEKDIDKFLLYQNFSCNIRNIQHHQILAINRGENLKILTVKVNISDGVKNEFCRWCIQNRWRPRGFARPELMKILHNSLDDSFKRLIYPLLCREFRAKLTSDAEKESVMMFGRNLRQLLLTSPVPGRTLMGVDPGYKHGCKLAIISPTSQILHTDVVYLHCGQGFREAEKIKRLLLNFNCSTVVIGNGTACRETEAYFADLIMKNYFAPLDVVYCIVSEAGASIYSVSPEANKEMPGLDPNLRSAVSIARRVQDPLAELVKIEPKHIGVGMYQHDVSQTLLKATLDSVVEECVSFVGVDINICSEVLLRHIAGLNANRAKSIIEWREKNGPFVSREQLKKVKGLGPKSFQQCAGFIRINQDYIRTFCSSQQTESAGQVQGVAVTSSAGVEVTNEKQGKKKSKTAVNVVLKPNPLDQTCIHPESYDIAMRFLSFIRGTLCEIGKPEMEQKINSFLEKEGIEKIAESLQTTVHTLQVIIDGLSQPESFDFRTDFDKPDFKRSIVCLEDLQVGTVLTGKVENATLFGIFVDIGVGRSGLIPIRNVTEAKLSKTKKRRSLGLGPGERVEVQVLNIDIPRSRITLDLIRVL
;
A
#
# COMPACT_ATOMS: atom_id res chain seq x y z
N MET A 1 -45.28 44.01 20.27
CA MET A 1 -46.41 44.96 20.26
C MET A 1 -47.66 44.14 19.94
N ARG A 2 -48.58 43.94 20.91
CA ARG A 2 -49.68 42.93 20.91
C ARG A 2 -49.16 41.47 20.85
N SER A 3 -49.59 40.47 21.64
CA SER A 3 -50.89 40.06 22.24
C SER A 3 -51.89 39.52 21.21
N TYR A 4 -52.66 38.45 21.44
CA TYR A 4 -53.17 37.84 22.69
C TYR A 4 -53.33 36.29 22.61
N THR A 5 -53.50 35.65 23.79
CA THR A 5 -54.27 34.43 24.22
C THR A 5 -55.22 33.67 23.25
N GLN A 6 -55.77 32.46 23.49
CA GLN A 6 -55.67 31.38 24.52
C GLN A 6 -56.43 30.11 24.06
N ASN A 7 -55.96 28.93 24.47
CA ASN A 7 -56.73 27.75 24.94
C ASN A 7 -57.96 27.29 24.07
N PRO A 8 -58.92 26.49 24.59
CA PRO A 8 -58.80 25.02 24.47
C PRO A 8 -60.08 24.33 23.96
N GLY A 9 -60.05 23.01 23.80
CA GLY A 9 -61.29 22.21 23.89
C GLY A 9 -61.25 20.87 23.16
N PRO A 10 -62.08 19.88 23.57
CA PRO A 10 -61.77 18.46 23.34
C PRO A 10 -62.91 17.67 22.68
N SER A 11 -62.77 16.33 22.65
CA SER A 11 -63.83 15.29 22.60
C SER A 11 -64.85 15.37 21.44
N ASP A 12 -65.02 14.34 20.61
CA ASP A 12 -65.56 13.06 21.07
C ASP A 12 -65.40 11.87 20.09
N SER A 13 -65.80 10.68 20.54
CA SER A 13 -66.09 9.48 19.73
C SER A 13 -67.32 8.80 20.33
N PRO A 14 -68.33 8.32 19.55
CA PRO A 14 -68.41 6.86 19.35
C PRO A 14 -69.23 6.31 18.14
N GLY A 15 -68.82 5.15 17.61
CA GLY A 15 -69.69 4.12 16.96
C GLY A 15 -70.31 4.41 15.58
N GLY A 16 -70.80 3.41 14.82
CA GLY A 16 -70.65 1.95 14.96
C GLY A 16 -71.55 1.08 14.05
N LYS A 17 -71.15 -0.18 13.83
CA LYS A 17 -71.90 -1.37 13.29
C LYS A 17 -72.32 -1.47 11.80
N MET A 18 -71.89 -2.60 11.19
CA MET A 18 -72.61 -3.48 10.20
C MET A 18 -72.99 -2.90 8.82
N SER A 19 -73.08 -3.64 7.70
CA SER A 19 -72.84 -5.07 7.32
C SER A 19 -72.31 -5.09 5.85
N SER A 20 -71.98 -6.16 5.11
CA SER A 20 -72.53 -7.53 4.98
C SER A 20 -71.61 -8.44 4.12
N LEU A 21 -71.94 -9.74 3.96
CA LEU A 21 -71.29 -10.72 3.05
C LEU A 21 -72.30 -11.21 1.99
N PRO A 22 -71.85 -11.73 0.83
CA PRO A 22 -72.07 -13.18 0.61
C PRO A 22 -71.06 -13.94 -0.29
N ARG A 23 -70.59 -15.09 0.20
CA ARG A 23 -70.54 -16.45 -0.43
C ARG A 23 -69.80 -16.72 -1.79
N ARG A 24 -69.40 -17.95 -2.19
CA ARG A 24 -68.96 -19.23 -1.51
C ARG A 24 -68.84 -20.37 -2.56
N ALA A 25 -67.67 -21.03 -2.74
CA ALA A 25 -67.51 -22.46 -3.18
C ALA A 25 -66.02 -22.84 -3.42
N LYS A 26 -65.52 -24.09 -3.26
CA LYS A 26 -65.97 -25.32 -2.55
C LYS A 26 -64.82 -26.37 -2.48
N VAL A 27 -64.63 -27.04 -1.31
CA VAL A 27 -64.30 -28.49 -1.11
C VAL A 27 -62.90 -29.00 -1.56
N LYS A 28 -62.12 -29.90 -0.90
CA LYS A 28 -62.18 -30.88 0.25
C LYS A 28 -60.78 -30.85 0.96
N VAL A 29 -60.43 -31.29 2.19
CA VAL A 29 -60.89 -32.31 3.18
C VAL A 29 -60.50 -33.76 2.80
N GLN A 30 -59.90 -34.64 3.61
CA GLN A 30 -59.62 -34.75 5.08
C GLN A 30 -58.08 -34.94 5.33
N THR A 31 -57.43 -35.49 6.38
CA THR A 31 -57.68 -36.23 7.67
C THR A 31 -56.47 -35.93 8.62
N VAL A 32 -56.55 -35.78 9.96
CA VAL A 32 -56.73 -36.73 11.11
C VAL A 32 -55.59 -37.76 11.24
N VAL A 33 -54.79 -37.84 12.33
CA VAL A 33 -55.09 -38.24 13.74
C VAL A 33 -54.38 -37.35 14.80
N SER A 34 -54.77 -37.42 16.09
CA SER A 34 -54.20 -36.67 17.25
C SER A 34 -54.20 -37.45 18.59
N LYS A 35 -53.31 -37.07 19.53
CA LYS A 35 -53.29 -37.25 21.02
C LYS A 35 -52.07 -36.44 21.57
N ASP A 36 -52.10 -35.55 22.56
CA ASP A 36 -52.66 -35.53 23.94
C ASP A 36 -51.78 -36.39 24.91
N GLU A 37 -51.30 -35.95 26.08
CA GLU A 37 -51.96 -35.18 27.18
C GLU A 37 -51.01 -34.35 28.10
N PHE A 38 -51.60 -33.40 28.86
CA PHE A 38 -51.29 -32.82 30.23
C PHE A 38 -49.82 -32.80 30.79
N SER A 39 -49.20 -31.64 31.10
CA SER A 39 -49.34 -30.73 32.30
C SER A 39 -48.44 -31.14 33.51
N SER A 40 -48.06 -30.33 34.52
CA SER A 40 -48.33 -28.93 34.94
C SER A 40 -47.17 -28.38 35.81
N LEU A 41 -47.08 -27.04 36.02
CA LEU A 41 -46.50 -26.35 37.22
C LEU A 41 -45.00 -26.59 37.59
N SER A 42 -44.35 -25.83 38.48
CA SER A 42 -44.11 -24.37 38.57
C SER A 42 -43.14 -24.04 39.73
N GLU A 43 -42.23 -23.08 39.53
CA GLU A 43 -41.56 -22.23 40.56
C GLU A 43 -40.46 -22.79 41.51
N LEU A 44 -39.58 -21.83 41.91
CA LEU A 44 -38.72 -21.72 43.12
C LEU A 44 -37.38 -22.50 43.31
N SER A 45 -36.31 -21.79 42.94
CA SER A 45 -35.17 -21.35 43.80
C SER A 45 -34.06 -22.31 44.33
N SER A 46 -32.83 -21.96 43.90
CA SER A 46 -31.60 -21.75 44.70
C SER A 46 -30.73 -22.92 45.20
N ALA A 47 -29.41 -22.62 45.30
CA ALA A 47 -28.29 -23.40 45.85
C ALA A 47 -27.91 -24.70 45.09
N SER A 48 -26.66 -25.18 45.07
CA SER A 48 -25.28 -24.61 45.08
C SER A 48 -24.29 -25.78 44.85
N GLU A 49 -22.96 -25.56 44.95
CA GLU A 49 -21.87 -26.54 44.69
C GLU A 49 -21.67 -26.80 43.17
N GLU A 50 -20.51 -26.60 42.53
CA GLU A 50 -19.09 -26.81 42.88
C GLU A 50 -18.67 -28.29 43.02
N ASP A 51 -17.99 -28.82 42.00
CA ASP A 51 -16.54 -29.09 42.10
C ASP A 51 -15.91 -29.01 40.70
N ASP A 52 -14.58 -28.91 40.68
CA ASP A 52 -13.71 -28.58 39.56
C ASP A 52 -12.81 -29.79 39.18
N LYS A 53 -11.94 -29.59 38.17
CA LYS A 53 -10.87 -30.50 37.65
C LYS A 53 -11.32 -31.39 36.47
N GLU A 54 -10.44 -31.79 35.55
CA GLU A 54 -8.97 -31.74 35.58
C GLU A 54 -8.37 -31.35 34.22
N ASP A 55 -7.39 -30.44 34.20
CA ASP A 55 -6.63 -30.03 33.00
C ASP A 55 -5.13 -30.01 33.37
N SER A 56 -4.37 -31.00 32.91
CA SER A 56 -3.08 -31.36 33.51
C SER A 56 -1.89 -30.56 32.95
N ALA A 57 -1.11 -29.93 33.83
CA ALA A 57 0.09 -29.17 33.49
C ALA A 57 1.23 -30.02 32.89
N TRP A 58 2.16 -29.38 32.16
CA TRP A 58 3.23 -30.03 31.41
C TRP A 58 4.62 -29.56 31.87
N GLU A 59 5.38 -30.44 32.53
CA GLU A 59 6.82 -30.22 32.82
C GLU A 59 7.68 -31.48 32.53
N PRO A 60 8.98 -31.32 32.23
CA PRO A 60 9.79 -32.38 31.63
C PRO A 60 10.66 -33.18 32.64
N GLN A 61 10.80 -34.49 32.42
CA GLN A 61 11.63 -35.39 33.23
C GLN A 61 12.63 -36.22 32.40
N LYS A 62 13.64 -36.77 33.09
CA LYS A 62 14.90 -37.29 32.51
C LYS A 62 14.90 -38.83 32.34
N LYS A 63 15.97 -39.38 31.73
CA LYS A 63 16.10 -40.80 31.35
C LYS A 63 16.55 -41.74 32.50
N ALA A 64 16.33 -43.04 32.26
CA ALA A 64 17.05 -44.23 32.76
C ALA A 64 16.62 -44.80 34.13
N PRO A 65 16.97 -46.08 34.48
CA PRO A 65 17.25 -47.26 33.65
C PRO A 65 16.48 -48.55 34.09
N ARG A 66 16.59 -49.66 33.35
CA ARG A 66 16.46 -51.05 33.88
C ARG A 66 17.11 -52.09 32.94
N SER A 67 17.42 -53.29 33.44
CA SER A 67 18.34 -54.22 32.76
C SER A 67 18.11 -55.72 33.02
N ARG A 68 18.62 -56.55 32.08
CA ARG A 68 18.96 -57.99 32.15
C ARG A 68 17.89 -59.04 32.54
N LYS A 69 17.70 -60.01 31.64
CA LYS A 69 18.15 -61.42 31.85
C LYS A 69 18.38 -62.15 30.51
N GLN A 70 19.03 -63.33 30.59
CA GLN A 70 19.53 -64.24 29.54
C GLN A 70 19.47 -65.68 30.13
N PRO A 71 19.84 -66.76 29.40
CA PRO A 71 19.57 -67.17 28.01
C PRO A 71 19.08 -68.65 27.94
N VAL A 72 19.02 -69.27 26.75
CA VAL A 72 19.41 -70.68 26.40
C VAL A 72 19.10 -70.95 24.90
N SER A 73 19.68 -71.99 24.29
CA SER A 73 19.88 -72.10 22.82
C SER A 73 19.84 -73.53 22.23
N LYS A 74 19.63 -73.62 20.89
CA LYS A 74 20.22 -74.55 19.88
C LYS A 74 19.66 -74.18 18.48
N GLU A 75 20.48 -73.74 17.51
CA GLU A 75 21.17 -74.50 16.44
C GLU A 75 20.24 -75.01 15.31
N SER A 76 20.59 -74.96 14.01
CA SER A 76 21.90 -75.23 13.37
C SER A 76 22.39 -74.20 12.30
N ARG A 77 23.57 -74.48 11.71
CA ARG A 77 24.35 -73.71 10.69
C ARG A 77 24.18 -74.31 9.25
N PRO A 78 24.84 -73.85 8.15
CA PRO A 78 25.81 -72.74 7.94
C PRO A 78 25.52 -71.79 6.73
N LYS A 79 26.44 -70.83 6.47
CA LYS A 79 26.41 -69.85 5.36
C LYS A 79 27.36 -70.22 4.20
N ARG A 80 27.04 -69.82 2.94
CA ARG A 80 28.03 -69.28 1.96
C ARG A 80 27.39 -68.56 0.75
N VAL A 81 28.23 -67.81 0.04
CA VAL A 81 27.98 -66.71 -0.94
C VAL A 81 27.52 -67.19 -2.33
N PRO A 82 26.75 -66.38 -3.11
CA PRO A 82 26.71 -66.44 -4.58
C PRO A 82 27.38 -65.23 -5.29
N ARG A 83 27.95 -65.43 -6.49
CA ARG A 83 28.77 -64.42 -7.20
C ARG A 83 28.57 -64.47 -8.74
N VAL A 84 28.20 -63.34 -9.34
CA VAL A 84 28.54 -62.79 -10.69
C VAL A 84 28.59 -63.72 -11.94
N LYS A 85 27.97 -63.26 -13.04
CA LYS A 85 28.51 -63.36 -14.42
C LYS A 85 28.58 -61.92 -14.98
N LYS A 86 29.76 -61.36 -15.29
CA LYS A 86 30.66 -61.54 -16.47
C LYS A 86 30.09 -60.84 -17.73
N THR A 87 30.86 -60.06 -18.49
CA THR A 87 32.32 -59.76 -18.52
C THR A 87 32.53 -58.30 -19.04
N THR A 88 33.72 -57.66 -19.18
CA THR A 88 35.12 -58.11 -19.33
C THR A 88 36.15 -57.02 -18.86
N LEU A 89 37.45 -57.29 -19.06
CA LEU A 89 38.66 -56.44 -19.22
C LEU A 89 38.44 -54.91 -19.38
N GLN A 90 39.24 -53.95 -18.87
CA GLN A 90 40.43 -53.88 -17.98
C GLN A 90 40.76 -52.35 -17.75
N ILE A 91 41.72 -51.83 -16.96
CA ILE A 91 42.80 -52.37 -16.09
C ILE A 91 43.01 -51.48 -14.83
N SER A 92 43.97 -51.88 -13.98
CA SER A 92 44.60 -51.27 -12.78
C SER A 92 45.22 -49.86 -12.96
N ASP A 93 45.58 -49.07 -11.92
CA ASP A 93 45.32 -48.97 -10.46
C ASP A 93 45.92 -47.59 -10.01
N GLY A 94 45.97 -47.09 -8.76
CA GLY A 94 45.59 -47.55 -7.40
C GLY A 94 45.96 -46.49 -6.34
N SER A 95 45.89 -46.81 -5.03
CA SER A 95 46.13 -45.94 -3.84
C SER A 95 45.23 -44.68 -3.72
N GLU A 96 44.46 -44.42 -2.65
CA GLU A 96 44.79 -44.22 -1.21
C GLU A 96 45.70 -43.00 -0.93
N GLY A 97 45.33 -42.00 -0.10
CA GLY A 97 44.08 -41.70 0.62
C GLY A 97 44.17 -40.46 1.55
N VAL A 98 43.02 -40.02 2.11
CA VAL A 98 42.78 -39.47 3.49
C VAL A 98 43.89 -38.58 4.17
N ALA A 99 43.68 -37.36 4.73
CA ALA A 99 42.51 -36.46 4.88
C ALA A 99 42.86 -35.06 5.50
N VAL A 100 41.95 -34.08 5.31
CA VAL A 100 41.49 -32.98 6.22
C VAL A 100 42.48 -32.14 7.09
N LYS A 101 42.58 -30.82 6.79
CA LYS A 101 42.44 -29.61 7.68
C LYS A 101 42.59 -28.31 6.83
N GLU A 102 41.94 -27.16 7.12
CA GLU A 102 42.25 -26.08 8.10
C GLU A 102 43.72 -25.58 8.04
N GLU A 103 44.07 -24.29 8.01
CA GLU A 103 43.29 -23.02 8.00
C GLU A 103 44.16 -21.81 7.48
N LEU A 104 43.51 -20.68 7.14
CA LEU A 104 43.96 -19.26 7.20
C LEU A 104 45.37 -18.72 6.78
N ASN A 105 45.34 -17.50 6.18
CA ASN A 105 46.23 -16.31 6.36
C ASN A 105 47.50 -15.99 5.51
N ASN A 106 47.47 -14.75 4.96
CA ASN A 106 48.48 -13.65 5.03
C ASN A 106 49.59 -13.34 3.97
N SER A 107 49.82 -12.01 3.87
CA SER A 107 51.07 -11.22 3.62
C SER A 107 51.87 -11.25 2.30
N VAL A 108 51.62 -10.22 1.46
CA VAL A 108 52.52 -9.10 1.05
C VAL A 108 54.06 -9.21 1.23
N ALA A 109 54.83 -9.06 0.12
CA ALA A 109 56.14 -8.36 -0.09
C ALA A 109 56.72 -8.80 -1.48
N ILE A 110 57.19 -7.98 -2.44
CA ILE A 110 58.30 -6.99 -2.52
C ILE A 110 59.69 -7.71 -2.52
N ALA A 111 60.58 -7.58 -3.54
CA ALA A 111 60.50 -6.94 -4.87
C ALA A 111 61.23 -7.80 -5.97
N ASP A 112 62.19 -7.44 -6.85
CA ASP A 112 62.96 -6.20 -7.16
C ASP A 112 63.78 -6.31 -8.49
N VAL A 113 64.54 -5.26 -8.87
CA VAL A 113 65.77 -5.22 -9.73
C VAL A 113 65.71 -5.28 -11.30
N ASP A 114 65.92 -4.09 -11.90
CA ASP A 114 66.85 -3.69 -13.00
C ASP A 114 66.64 -3.73 -14.55
N LEU A 115 67.14 -2.62 -15.16
CA LEU A 115 67.73 -2.37 -16.51
C LEU A 115 66.86 -2.63 -17.78
N GLU A 116 66.90 -1.89 -18.90
CA GLU A 116 67.35 -0.57 -19.44
C GLU A 116 67.09 -0.66 -20.99
N ASP A 117 67.04 0.35 -21.87
CA ASP A 117 66.99 1.83 -21.88
C ASP A 117 66.41 2.31 -23.26
N ARG A 118 66.15 3.63 -23.41
CA ARG A 118 66.10 4.47 -24.65
C ARG A 118 64.78 4.71 -25.43
N LYS A 119 64.29 5.96 -25.28
CA LYS A 119 64.32 7.10 -26.26
C LYS A 119 63.80 6.87 -27.71
N ASN A 120 63.21 7.85 -28.42
CA ASN A 120 63.26 9.33 -28.27
C ASN A 120 61.97 10.04 -28.81
N GLU A 121 62.02 11.38 -28.95
CA GLU A 121 60.91 12.30 -29.23
C GLU A 121 60.58 12.54 -30.74
N LEU A 122 59.55 13.39 -30.99
CA LEU A 122 59.23 14.30 -32.14
C LEU A 122 59.85 14.04 -33.55
N ASP A 123 59.20 14.36 -34.69
CA ASP A 123 58.50 15.62 -35.01
C ASP A 123 57.43 15.46 -36.14
N SER A 124 57.30 16.43 -37.06
CA SER A 124 56.05 16.72 -37.79
C SER A 124 56.22 17.12 -39.29
N VAL A 125 55.15 17.67 -39.91
CA VAL A 125 55.11 18.45 -41.18
C VAL A 125 54.93 17.73 -42.56
N LYS A 126 53.65 17.71 -43.03
CA LYS A 126 53.17 17.96 -44.44
C LYS A 126 53.65 16.93 -45.53
N THR A 127 53.30 16.97 -46.84
CA THR A 127 52.76 18.02 -47.75
C THR A 127 52.18 17.44 -49.07
N LEU A 128 51.02 17.94 -49.57
CA LEU A 128 50.65 18.22 -51.01
C LEU A 128 50.72 17.10 -52.11
N LYS A 129 50.18 17.20 -53.35
CA LYS A 129 49.01 17.89 -54.01
C LYS A 129 48.90 17.44 -55.49
N THR A 130 47.68 17.17 -56.00
CA THR A 130 47.18 17.34 -57.42
C THR A 130 45.73 16.83 -57.46
N LYS A 131 44.68 17.37 -58.14
CA LYS A 131 44.43 18.29 -59.29
C LYS A 131 44.85 17.70 -60.65
N THR A 132 44.00 17.64 -61.70
CA THR A 132 43.39 18.82 -62.35
C THR A 132 42.22 18.53 -63.33
N LYS A 133 41.09 19.26 -63.15
CA LYS A 133 40.09 19.83 -64.11
C LYS A 133 39.66 19.15 -65.45
N ARG A 134 38.31 19.13 -65.62
CA ARG A 134 37.46 19.61 -66.77
C ARG A 134 37.65 19.07 -68.21
N LYS A 135 36.52 18.66 -68.82
CA LYS A 135 35.79 19.23 -70.00
C LYS A 135 34.77 18.19 -70.54
N ASN A 136 33.84 18.48 -71.44
CA ASN A 136 32.80 19.52 -71.52
C ASN A 136 31.93 19.23 -72.78
N SER A 137 30.65 19.63 -72.78
CA SER A 137 29.76 19.78 -73.96
C SER A 137 29.48 18.52 -74.82
N ALA A 138 28.37 18.43 -75.57
CA ALA A 138 27.05 19.06 -75.48
C ALA A 138 26.10 18.40 -76.49
N GLN A 139 24.79 18.48 -76.28
CA GLN A 139 23.86 18.84 -77.37
C GLN A 139 22.57 19.45 -76.83
N LEU A 140 21.91 20.23 -77.71
CA LEU A 140 20.66 20.97 -77.52
C LEU A 140 19.58 20.28 -78.41
N PRO A 141 18.26 20.57 -78.30
CA PRO A 141 17.75 21.92 -78.60
C PRO A 141 16.49 22.44 -77.87
N SER A 142 16.32 23.78 -77.98
CA SER A 142 15.08 24.55 -78.16
C SER A 142 13.89 24.48 -77.16
N GLY A 143 13.78 25.56 -76.36
CA GLY A 143 12.52 26.32 -76.14
C GLY A 143 11.51 25.82 -75.09
N GLN A 144 10.57 26.65 -74.60
CA GLN A 144 10.50 28.13 -74.62
C GLN A 144 9.42 28.62 -73.60
N ARG A 145 9.70 29.71 -72.84
CA ARG A 145 8.71 30.61 -72.16
C ARG A 145 7.81 30.02 -71.02
N THR A 146 7.20 30.75 -70.07
CA THR A 146 7.49 32.03 -69.33
C THR A 146 6.52 32.20 -68.12
N LYS A 147 6.99 32.72 -66.96
CA LYS A 147 6.23 33.47 -65.89
C LYS A 147 5.08 32.69 -65.18
N LYS A 148 4.60 32.93 -63.94
CA LYS A 148 4.80 33.79 -62.73
C LYS A 148 4.96 32.81 -61.50
N LEU A 149 4.75 33.04 -60.19
CA LEU A 149 5.12 33.98 -59.06
C LEU A 149 4.77 33.17 -57.76
N LYS A 150 5.28 33.29 -56.51
CA LYS A 150 6.10 34.23 -55.70
C LYS A 150 5.42 35.51 -55.17
N VAL A 151 5.69 35.83 -53.90
CA VAL A 151 5.22 36.96 -53.08
C VAL A 151 3.91 36.67 -52.35
N ASP A 152 3.70 37.02 -51.07
CA ASP A 152 4.44 36.95 -49.78
C ASP A 152 3.61 37.80 -48.78
N GLU A 153 3.68 37.53 -47.46
CA GLU A 153 3.51 38.54 -46.36
C GLU A 153 2.16 39.34 -46.32
N GLU A 154 1.75 40.09 -45.28
CA GLU A 154 2.15 40.17 -43.87
C GLU A 154 0.93 40.46 -42.94
N THR A 155 1.22 40.90 -41.71
CA THR A 155 0.36 41.13 -40.52
C THR A 155 -0.88 42.05 -40.61
N ASN A 156 -1.73 41.92 -39.56
CA ASN A 156 -2.46 42.98 -38.82
C ASN A 156 -3.93 43.40 -39.12
N MET A 157 -4.76 43.20 -38.06
CA MET A 157 -5.67 44.16 -37.39
C MET A 157 -7.10 44.53 -37.88
N VAL A 158 -8.03 44.49 -36.88
CA VAL A 158 -9.08 45.48 -36.53
C VAL A 158 -10.51 45.46 -37.18
N ASN A 159 -11.47 45.10 -36.31
CA ASN A 159 -12.82 45.65 -36.00
C ASN A 159 -13.95 45.96 -37.03
N THR A 160 -15.15 45.50 -36.63
CA THR A 160 -16.51 46.16 -36.63
C THR A 160 -17.31 46.52 -37.90
N ALA A 161 -18.55 45.97 -37.92
CA ALA A 161 -19.83 46.54 -38.43
C ALA A 161 -19.99 46.76 -39.97
N GLU A 162 -21.18 46.73 -40.59
CA GLU A 162 -22.57 46.93 -40.13
C GLU A 162 -23.61 45.86 -40.63
N MET A 163 -24.90 46.25 -40.77
CA MET A 163 -26.13 45.44 -40.99
C MET A 163 -26.67 45.65 -42.47
N PRO A 164 -27.92 45.26 -42.92
CA PRO A 164 -29.06 44.61 -42.24
C PRO A 164 -29.92 43.54 -43.00
N SER A 165 -30.72 42.82 -42.21
CA SER A 165 -32.12 42.33 -42.38
C SER A 165 -32.74 41.86 -43.71
N THR A 166 -33.46 40.72 -43.64
CA THR A 166 -34.88 40.62 -44.09
C THR A 166 -35.64 39.44 -43.41
N SER A 167 -36.98 39.44 -43.46
CA SER A 167 -37.94 38.50 -42.78
C SER A 167 -38.33 37.29 -43.67
N THR A 168 -38.91 36.17 -43.21
CA THR A 168 -40.20 35.87 -42.52
C THR A 168 -40.14 34.49 -41.82
N VAL A 169 -40.77 34.15 -40.68
CA VAL A 169 -42.17 34.19 -40.16
C VAL A 169 -43.09 33.03 -40.61
N TRP A 170 -43.42 32.12 -39.68
CA TRP A 170 -44.81 31.68 -39.37
C TRP A 170 -44.91 30.93 -38.01
N GLU A 171 -46.13 30.66 -37.54
CA GLU A 171 -46.48 30.41 -36.11
C GLU A 171 -47.32 29.14 -35.86
N GLY A 172 -47.50 28.75 -34.58
CA GLY A 172 -48.48 27.75 -34.12
C GLY A 172 -48.38 27.49 -32.60
N ALA A 173 -49.51 27.41 -31.87
CA ALA A 173 -49.50 27.56 -30.40
C ALA A 173 -50.42 26.62 -29.57
N CYS A 174 -49.98 26.36 -28.33
CA CYS A 174 -50.71 26.06 -27.08
C CYS A 174 -51.88 25.04 -27.02
N LYS A 175 -51.77 24.06 -26.09
CA LYS A 175 -52.84 23.67 -25.12
C LYS A 175 -52.29 22.82 -23.95
N LYS A 176 -53.12 22.57 -22.93
CA LYS A 176 -52.85 21.76 -21.71
C LYS A 176 -53.66 20.45 -21.74
N GLU A 177 -53.21 19.42 -21.00
CA GLU A 177 -54.01 18.58 -20.06
C GLU A 177 -53.10 17.61 -19.28
N GLU A 178 -53.64 16.73 -18.42
CA GLU A 178 -52.94 16.10 -17.27
C GLU A 178 -52.79 14.56 -17.32
N ASN A 179 -51.84 14.04 -16.50
CA ASN A 179 -51.73 12.71 -15.87
C ASN A 179 -51.97 11.40 -16.66
N GLU A 180 -50.96 10.50 -16.71
CA GLU A 180 -50.78 9.42 -15.70
C GLU A 180 -49.38 8.75 -15.84
N ASP A 181 -49.05 7.80 -14.94
CA ASP A 181 -47.72 7.20 -14.76
C ASP A 181 -47.34 6.09 -15.78
N ASP A 182 -46.04 5.99 -16.12
CA ASP A 182 -45.38 4.69 -16.31
C ASP A 182 -43.88 4.74 -15.93
N PHE A 183 -43.36 3.65 -15.38
CA PHE A 183 -42.18 3.62 -14.51
C PHE A 183 -40.94 3.09 -15.25
N THR A 184 -40.30 3.91 -16.09
CA THR A 184 -39.08 3.53 -16.85
C THR A 184 -37.82 4.30 -16.46
N PHE A 185 -36.76 3.57 -16.11
CA PHE A 185 -35.49 4.14 -15.63
C PHE A 185 -34.60 4.61 -16.81
N GLY A 186 -35.00 5.73 -17.42
CA GLY A 186 -34.27 6.36 -18.54
C GLY A 186 -32.86 6.82 -18.19
N GLN A 187 -31.95 6.78 -19.16
CA GLN A 187 -30.54 7.17 -18.97
C GLN A 187 -30.42 8.70 -18.73
N SER A 188 -29.65 9.09 -17.72
CA SER A 188 -29.37 10.51 -17.44
C SER A 188 -28.48 11.15 -18.52
N PRO A 189 -28.76 12.39 -18.99
CA PRO A 189 -28.03 12.98 -20.11
C PRO A 189 -26.57 13.33 -19.82
N LEU A 190 -25.69 13.14 -20.81
CA LEU A 190 -24.28 13.54 -20.76
C LEU A 190 -24.07 15.07 -20.84
N LYS A 191 -24.31 15.80 -19.74
CA LYS A 191 -23.87 17.19 -19.57
C LYS A 191 -22.57 17.26 -18.76
N LYS A 192 -21.43 17.32 -19.46
CA LYS A 192 -20.11 17.61 -18.88
C LYS A 192 -20.04 19.06 -18.37
N MET A 193 -20.00 19.29 -17.06
CA MET A 193 -19.51 20.52 -16.39
C MET A 193 -19.68 20.38 -14.86
N LYS A 194 -18.79 20.82 -13.97
CA LYS A 194 -17.40 21.30 -14.09
C LYS A 194 -16.56 20.59 -13.01
N THR A 195 -15.29 20.31 -13.29
CA THR A 195 -14.29 20.20 -12.23
C THR A 195 -14.06 21.59 -11.64
N GLU A 196 -13.96 21.69 -10.31
CA GLU A 196 -13.57 22.94 -9.64
C GLU A 196 -12.08 23.17 -9.84
N THR A 197 -11.75 23.87 -10.93
CA THR A 197 -10.47 24.58 -11.17
C THR A 197 -9.24 23.93 -10.55
N CYS A 198 -8.88 22.74 -11.06
CA CYS A 198 -7.46 22.48 -11.24
C CYS A 198 -6.92 23.60 -12.14
N PRO A 199 -5.97 24.45 -11.71
CA PRO A 199 -5.21 25.22 -12.67
C PRO A 199 -4.53 24.20 -13.60
N GLN A 200 -4.69 24.35 -14.91
CA GLN A 200 -3.89 23.57 -15.85
C GLN A 200 -2.46 24.07 -15.71
N GLY A 201 -1.66 23.38 -14.91
CA GLY A 201 -0.26 23.71 -14.71
C GLY A 201 0.43 23.76 -16.07
N GLN A 202 0.96 24.93 -16.44
CA GLN A 202 1.74 25.05 -17.66
C GLN A 202 2.88 24.01 -17.59
N PRO A 203 3.13 23.20 -18.64
CA PRO A 203 4.08 22.10 -18.55
C PRO A 203 5.46 22.59 -18.11
N VAL A 204 5.84 22.26 -16.87
CA VAL A 204 7.08 22.75 -16.26
C VAL A 204 8.26 22.02 -16.92
N ARG A 205 8.73 22.61 -18.02
CA ARG A 205 9.82 22.06 -18.84
C ARG A 205 11.13 22.18 -18.05
N PHE A 206 11.69 21.04 -17.69
CA PHE A 206 13.11 20.94 -17.35
C PHE A 206 13.98 21.62 -18.44
N PRO A 207 15.11 22.25 -18.08
CA PRO A 207 16.00 22.90 -19.04
C PRO A 207 16.45 21.92 -20.13
N ALA A 208 16.50 22.41 -21.38
CA ALA A 208 16.45 21.61 -22.60
C ALA A 208 17.61 20.62 -22.85
N ASN A 209 18.65 20.62 -22.00
CA ASN A 209 19.83 19.77 -22.16
C ASN A 209 19.67 18.35 -21.57
N ALA A 210 18.55 18.07 -20.89
CA ALA A 210 18.23 16.75 -20.33
C ALA A 210 17.63 15.78 -21.37
N ASN A 211 18.47 15.33 -22.31
CA ASN A 211 18.16 14.32 -23.33
C ASN A 211 17.48 13.07 -22.75
N SER A 212 16.45 12.55 -23.45
CA SER A 212 15.84 11.20 -23.36
C SER A 212 15.89 10.46 -22.01
N ILE A 213 14.72 10.13 -21.44
CA ILE A 213 14.66 9.15 -20.33
C ILE A 213 15.23 7.80 -20.84
N LYS A 214 16.43 7.45 -20.38
CA LYS A 214 17.12 6.20 -20.72
C LYS A 214 16.96 5.23 -19.56
N GLU A 215 16.04 4.29 -19.72
CA GLU A 215 15.96 3.11 -18.87
C GLU A 215 17.16 2.18 -19.13
N GLU A 216 17.50 1.32 -18.16
CA GLU A 216 18.58 0.32 -18.28
C GLU A 216 18.34 -0.72 -19.39
N VAL A 217 17.11 -0.79 -19.92
CA VAL A 217 16.59 -1.88 -20.75
C VAL A 217 15.71 -1.31 -21.85
N GLU A 218 16.09 -1.55 -23.11
CA GLU A 218 15.39 -1.06 -24.29
C GLU A 218 14.15 -1.93 -24.63
N MET A 219 12.99 -1.31 -24.78
CA MET A 219 11.72 -1.96 -25.13
C MET A 219 11.09 -1.26 -26.34
N ASN A 220 10.19 -1.94 -27.06
CA ASN A 220 9.50 -1.36 -28.23
C ASN A 220 8.37 -0.37 -27.87
N TRP A 221 8.24 -0.01 -26.59
CA TRP A 221 7.22 0.91 -26.07
C TRP A 221 7.87 1.96 -25.18
N ASP A 222 7.35 3.19 -25.23
CA ASP A 222 7.78 4.26 -24.31
C ASP A 222 7.16 4.02 -22.92
N ILE A 223 8.02 3.93 -21.91
CA ILE A 223 7.62 3.74 -20.51
C ILE A 223 6.76 4.91 -19.99
N VAL A 224 6.98 6.13 -20.48
CA VAL A 224 6.17 7.32 -20.12
C VAL A 224 4.74 7.16 -20.65
N GLN A 225 4.60 6.77 -21.93
CA GLN A 225 3.29 6.50 -22.52
C GLN A 225 2.57 5.35 -21.82
N VAL A 226 3.23 4.23 -21.55
CA VAL A 226 2.58 3.07 -20.89
C VAL A 226 2.21 3.36 -19.42
N LEU A 227 2.99 4.20 -18.73
CA LEU A 227 2.65 4.65 -17.38
C LEU A 227 1.41 5.56 -17.40
N SER A 228 1.37 6.54 -18.31
CA SER A 228 0.23 7.43 -18.53
C SER A 228 -1.05 6.67 -18.93
N GLU A 229 -0.94 5.70 -19.84
CA GLU A 229 -2.03 4.79 -20.25
C GLU A 229 -2.63 3.98 -19.08
N ARG A 230 -1.83 3.71 -18.03
CA ARG A 230 -2.26 2.90 -16.87
C ARG A 230 -2.80 3.72 -15.71
N THR A 231 -2.14 4.83 -15.38
CA THR A 231 -2.49 5.67 -14.23
C THR A 231 -3.48 6.79 -14.58
N ASN A 232 -3.77 6.99 -15.87
CA ASN A 232 -4.61 8.08 -16.39
C ASN A 232 -4.08 9.49 -15.98
N ILE A 233 -2.76 9.63 -15.92
CA ILE A 233 -2.03 10.87 -15.57
C ILE A 233 -1.30 11.40 -16.80
N GLU A 234 -1.15 12.72 -16.89
CA GLU A 234 -0.56 13.40 -18.05
C GLU A 234 0.89 12.98 -18.33
N LEU A 235 1.24 12.86 -19.62
CA LEU A 235 2.56 12.39 -20.08
C LEU A 235 3.74 13.20 -19.50
N TRP A 236 3.61 14.53 -19.40
CA TRP A 236 4.68 15.38 -18.89
C TRP A 236 4.89 15.19 -17.38
N VAL A 237 3.81 14.97 -16.62
CA VAL A 237 3.84 14.63 -15.19
C VAL A 237 4.52 13.26 -15.00
N CYS A 238 4.14 12.26 -15.80
CA CYS A 238 4.78 10.94 -15.78
C CYS A 238 6.29 11.03 -16.06
N ALA A 239 6.71 11.81 -17.06
CA ALA A 239 8.12 12.01 -17.39
C ALA A 239 8.90 12.71 -16.25
N ASN A 240 8.30 13.70 -15.60
CA ASN A 240 8.90 14.38 -14.45
C ASN A 240 9.00 13.45 -13.23
N ILE A 241 7.99 12.63 -12.94
CA ILE A 241 8.01 11.66 -11.84
C ILE A 241 9.08 10.58 -12.06
N ILE A 242 9.20 10.05 -13.29
CA ILE A 242 10.26 9.08 -13.62
C ILE A 242 11.65 9.70 -13.41
N ARG A 243 11.88 10.96 -13.83
CA ARG A 243 13.13 11.69 -13.55
C ARG A 243 13.37 11.84 -12.05
N LEU A 244 12.36 12.29 -11.28
CA LEU A 244 12.49 12.48 -9.83
C LEU A 244 12.84 11.17 -9.10
N PHE A 245 12.22 10.04 -9.47
CA PHE A 245 12.57 8.74 -8.89
C PHE A 245 13.93 8.20 -9.37
N ASN A 246 14.37 8.51 -10.59
CA ASN A 246 15.71 8.15 -11.08
C ASN A 246 16.82 8.98 -10.41
N ASP A 247 16.51 10.21 -10.00
CA ASP A 247 17.38 11.11 -9.24
C ASP A 247 17.37 10.81 -7.72
N ASP A 248 16.92 9.62 -7.29
CA ASP A 248 16.77 9.19 -5.89
C ASP A 248 15.97 10.17 -5.00
N ASN A 249 14.91 10.80 -5.53
CA ASN A 249 14.00 11.60 -4.71
C ASN A 249 12.93 10.73 -4.04
N THR A 250 12.77 10.90 -2.73
CA THR A 250 11.78 10.25 -1.89
C THR A 250 10.40 10.88 -2.05
N ILE A 251 9.35 10.10 -1.75
CA ILE A 251 7.96 10.57 -1.86
C ILE A 251 7.70 11.81 -0.99
N PRO A 252 8.13 11.89 0.29
CA PRO A 252 7.89 13.09 1.11
C PRO A 252 8.62 14.33 0.58
N PHE A 253 9.86 14.19 0.11
CA PHE A 253 10.62 15.28 -0.49
C PHE A 253 9.94 15.82 -1.75
N ILE A 254 9.44 14.93 -2.62
CA ILE A 254 8.73 15.31 -3.84
C ILE A 254 7.46 16.11 -3.51
N ILE A 255 6.62 15.63 -2.58
CA ILE A 255 5.34 16.28 -2.25
C ILE A 255 5.54 17.66 -1.61
N ARG A 256 6.56 17.82 -0.75
CA ARG A 256 6.78 19.09 -0.02
C ARG A 256 7.61 20.10 -0.82
N TYR A 257 8.56 19.67 -1.66
CA TYR A 257 9.53 20.58 -2.28
C TYR A 257 9.56 20.54 -3.81
N ARG A 258 8.81 19.65 -4.47
CA ARG A 258 8.76 19.52 -5.95
C ARG A 258 7.33 19.37 -6.49
N LYS A 259 6.35 19.89 -5.75
CA LYS A 259 4.91 19.64 -5.95
C LYS A 259 4.39 20.15 -7.30
N GLU A 260 4.96 21.25 -7.80
CA GLU A 260 4.66 21.79 -9.13
C GLU A 260 5.14 20.88 -10.28
N LEU A 261 6.26 20.18 -10.13
CA LEU A 261 6.77 19.25 -11.16
C LEU A 261 5.85 18.04 -11.36
N ILE A 262 5.04 17.71 -10.35
CA ILE A 262 4.11 16.57 -10.33
C ILE A 262 2.63 17.00 -10.49
N ASN A 263 2.36 18.25 -10.88
CA ASN A 263 1.00 18.82 -11.00
C ASN A 263 0.12 18.62 -9.74
N ASN A 264 0.69 18.85 -8.55
CA ASN A 264 -0.02 18.78 -7.26
C ASN A 264 -0.61 17.43 -6.84
N LEU A 265 -0.15 16.32 -7.44
CA LEU A 265 -0.51 14.96 -7.00
C LEU A 265 -0.16 14.70 -5.52
N ASP A 266 -0.89 13.77 -4.90
CA ASP A 266 -0.77 13.39 -3.50
C ASP A 266 0.14 12.17 -3.28
N ALA A 267 0.35 11.82 -2.01
CA ALA A 267 1.21 10.69 -1.63
C ALA A 267 0.72 9.35 -2.17
N ASP A 268 -0.60 9.14 -2.20
CA ASP A 268 -1.19 7.89 -2.66
C ASP A 268 -1.06 7.72 -4.18
N SER A 269 -1.31 8.78 -4.96
CA SER A 269 -1.06 8.76 -6.40
C SER A 269 0.41 8.49 -6.71
N LEU A 270 1.35 9.12 -5.99
CA LEU A 270 2.78 8.87 -6.17
C LEU A 270 3.19 7.42 -5.84
N ARG A 271 2.55 6.78 -4.85
CA ARG A 271 2.75 5.35 -4.55
C ARG A 271 2.26 4.46 -5.69
N GLU A 272 1.07 4.70 -6.22
CA GLU A 272 0.50 3.93 -7.34
C GLU A 272 1.34 4.07 -8.62
N ILE A 273 1.79 5.29 -8.94
CA ILE A 273 2.66 5.58 -10.09
C ILE A 273 4.01 4.87 -9.91
N ARG A 274 4.61 4.94 -8.71
CA ARG A 274 5.86 4.26 -8.39
C ARG A 274 5.73 2.74 -8.53
N GLN A 275 4.68 2.14 -7.95
CA GLN A 275 4.42 0.71 -8.09
C GLN A 275 4.25 0.31 -9.56
N THR A 276 3.48 1.08 -10.33
CA THR A 276 3.24 0.81 -11.76
C THR A 276 4.52 0.92 -12.59
N LEU A 277 5.41 1.85 -12.25
CA LEU A 277 6.75 2.01 -12.84
C LEU A 277 7.67 0.82 -12.48
N GLU A 278 7.68 0.39 -11.22
CA GLU A 278 8.44 -0.77 -10.75
C GLU A 278 7.93 -2.08 -11.39
N GLU A 279 6.61 -2.25 -11.55
CA GLU A 279 5.97 -3.35 -12.31
C GLU A 279 6.42 -3.36 -13.78
N LEU A 280 6.40 -2.22 -14.47
CA LEU A 280 6.86 -2.10 -15.87
C LEU A 280 8.36 -2.43 -16.02
N ARG A 281 9.20 -1.94 -15.12
CA ARG A 281 10.64 -2.25 -15.07
C ARG A 281 10.89 -3.75 -14.81
N ALA A 282 10.12 -4.37 -13.92
CA ALA A 282 10.21 -5.79 -13.64
C ALA A 282 9.82 -6.65 -14.86
N VAL A 283 8.78 -6.26 -15.61
CA VAL A 283 8.44 -6.89 -16.90
C VAL A 283 9.58 -6.75 -17.90
N ALA A 284 10.09 -5.54 -18.14
CA ALA A 284 11.18 -5.30 -19.10
C ALA A 284 12.46 -6.13 -18.80
N LYS A 285 12.86 -6.19 -17.52
CA LYS A 285 13.98 -7.03 -17.05
C LYS A 285 13.70 -8.52 -17.24
N LYS A 286 12.47 -8.98 -17.02
CA LYS A 286 12.07 -10.38 -17.22
C LYS A 286 11.99 -10.77 -18.70
N VAL A 287 11.52 -9.87 -19.56
CA VAL A 287 11.56 -10.00 -21.03
C VAL A 287 13.00 -10.24 -21.47
N HIS A 288 13.95 -9.42 -21.01
CA HIS A 288 15.35 -9.52 -21.40
C HIS A 288 16.04 -10.80 -20.91
N SER A 289 15.80 -11.21 -19.66
CA SER A 289 16.22 -12.52 -19.14
C SER A 289 15.70 -13.68 -20.00
N THR A 290 14.46 -13.58 -20.48
CA THR A 290 13.82 -14.59 -21.34
C THR A 290 14.40 -14.59 -22.76
N ILE A 291 14.65 -13.41 -23.34
CA ILE A 291 15.35 -13.23 -24.63
C ILE A 291 16.76 -13.87 -24.57
N GLN A 292 17.51 -13.63 -23.49
CA GLN A 292 18.83 -14.23 -23.29
C GLN A 292 18.77 -15.77 -23.20
N LYS A 293 17.79 -16.33 -22.47
CA LYS A 293 17.61 -17.80 -22.42
C LYS A 293 17.28 -18.38 -23.79
N ILE A 294 16.33 -17.81 -24.53
CA ILE A 294 15.92 -18.33 -25.84
C ILE A 294 17.03 -18.17 -26.89
N LYS A 295 17.85 -17.11 -26.81
CA LYS A 295 19.09 -16.97 -27.61
C LYS A 295 20.09 -18.10 -27.31
N LYS A 296 20.35 -18.41 -26.03
CA LYS A 296 21.22 -19.53 -25.62
C LYS A 296 20.71 -20.90 -26.07
N GLU A 297 19.40 -21.07 -26.22
CA GLU A 297 18.79 -22.31 -26.76
C GLU A 297 18.79 -22.39 -28.30
N GLY A 298 19.30 -21.38 -29.02
CA GLY A 298 19.36 -21.36 -30.49
C GLY A 298 18.01 -21.21 -31.21
N LYS A 299 16.92 -20.89 -30.48
CA LYS A 299 15.53 -20.90 -30.97
C LYS A 299 14.96 -19.50 -31.25
N MET A 300 15.81 -18.47 -31.27
CA MET A 300 15.39 -17.09 -31.44
C MET A 300 15.12 -16.77 -32.91
N SER A 301 14.00 -16.10 -33.19
CA SER A 301 13.70 -15.49 -34.49
C SER A 301 13.40 -14.00 -34.32
N GLU A 302 13.55 -13.22 -35.38
CA GLU A 302 13.31 -11.77 -35.36
C GLU A 302 11.85 -11.43 -34.97
N CYS A 303 10.88 -12.18 -35.51
CA CYS A 303 9.47 -12.05 -35.16
C CYS A 303 9.22 -12.35 -33.67
N LEU A 304 9.87 -13.38 -33.11
CA LEU A 304 9.78 -13.70 -31.68
C LEU A 304 10.42 -12.61 -30.82
N LEU A 305 11.58 -12.09 -31.22
CA LEU A 305 12.27 -10.99 -30.54
C LEU A 305 11.38 -9.74 -30.48
N LYS A 306 10.81 -9.33 -31.61
CA LYS A 306 9.88 -8.19 -31.69
C LYS A 306 8.63 -8.40 -30.84
N THR A 307 8.11 -9.63 -30.78
CA THR A 307 6.94 -9.98 -29.95
C THR A 307 7.27 -9.91 -28.46
N LEU A 308 8.44 -10.40 -28.04
CA LEU A 308 8.91 -10.33 -26.66
C LEU A 308 9.14 -8.87 -26.21
N LEU A 309 9.79 -8.06 -27.04
CA LEU A 309 10.03 -6.62 -26.78
C LEU A 309 8.76 -5.76 -26.81
N ASN A 310 7.64 -6.28 -27.31
CA ASN A 310 6.33 -5.63 -27.26
C ASN A 310 5.53 -5.94 -25.97
N CYS A 311 5.93 -6.93 -25.17
CA CYS A 311 5.17 -7.35 -23.99
C CYS A 311 5.14 -6.24 -22.93
N LYS A 312 3.95 -5.87 -22.46
CA LYS A 312 3.69 -4.90 -21.38
C LYS A 312 3.34 -5.59 -20.04
N THR A 313 2.99 -6.88 -20.04
CA THR A 313 2.58 -7.64 -18.84
C THR A 313 3.35 -8.95 -18.65
N PHE A 314 3.31 -9.52 -17.42
CA PHE A 314 3.88 -10.84 -17.16
C PHE A 314 3.07 -11.96 -17.84
N GLU A 315 1.76 -11.78 -17.96
CA GLU A 315 0.81 -12.70 -18.58
C GLU A 315 1.08 -12.84 -20.10
N GLU A 316 1.35 -11.72 -20.78
CA GLU A 316 1.82 -11.72 -22.18
C GLU A 316 3.16 -12.44 -22.33
N LEU A 317 4.13 -12.14 -21.48
CA LEU A 317 5.45 -12.78 -21.52
C LEU A 317 5.36 -14.29 -21.23
N GLU A 318 4.55 -14.71 -20.26
CA GLU A 318 4.27 -16.11 -19.97
C GLU A 318 3.62 -16.81 -21.16
N HIS A 319 2.65 -16.16 -21.81
CA HIS A 319 1.99 -16.68 -23.01
C HIS A 319 2.98 -16.89 -24.17
N VAL A 320 3.78 -15.86 -24.49
CA VAL A 320 4.75 -15.89 -25.61
C VAL A 320 5.90 -16.86 -25.33
N SER A 321 6.36 -16.97 -24.08
CA SER A 321 7.50 -17.82 -23.71
C SER A 321 7.14 -19.28 -23.41
N ALA A 322 5.87 -19.61 -23.16
CA ALA A 322 5.42 -20.98 -22.85
C ALA A 322 5.92 -22.09 -23.79
N PRO A 323 6.00 -21.90 -25.14
CA PRO A 323 6.51 -22.93 -26.06
C PRO A 323 8.00 -23.28 -25.86
N TYR A 324 8.75 -22.41 -25.18
CA TYR A 324 10.21 -22.49 -25.00
C TYR A 324 10.60 -22.89 -23.55
N LYS A 325 9.64 -23.33 -22.73
CA LYS A 325 9.92 -23.77 -21.36
C LYS A 325 10.46 -25.20 -21.29
N THR A 326 11.72 -25.30 -20.89
CA THR A 326 12.43 -26.53 -20.50
C THR A 326 11.60 -27.40 -19.54
N GLY A 327 11.37 -28.66 -19.90
CA GLY A 327 10.62 -29.65 -19.09
C GLY A 327 9.23 -30.03 -19.63
N SER A 328 8.69 -29.30 -20.61
CA SER A 328 7.44 -29.68 -21.29
C SER A 328 7.63 -30.95 -22.14
N LYS A 329 6.66 -31.89 -22.13
CA LYS A 329 6.63 -33.09 -23.00
C LYS A 329 6.31 -32.76 -24.48
N GLY A 330 6.62 -31.55 -24.93
CA GLY A 330 6.10 -30.93 -26.15
C GLY A 330 4.59 -30.65 -26.08
N THR A 331 4.14 -29.53 -26.66
CA THR A 331 2.71 -29.30 -26.88
C THR A 331 2.17 -30.33 -27.90
N LYS A 332 0.85 -30.56 -27.90
CA LYS A 332 0.22 -31.44 -28.92
C LYS A 332 0.57 -31.00 -30.35
N ALA A 333 0.59 -29.68 -30.59
CA ALA A 333 1.01 -29.08 -31.85
C ALA A 333 2.48 -29.32 -32.19
N GLN A 334 3.41 -29.19 -31.22
CA GLN A 334 4.83 -29.48 -31.45
C GLN A 334 5.05 -30.93 -31.88
N ARG A 335 4.31 -31.91 -31.31
CA ARG A 335 4.37 -33.31 -31.75
C ARG A 335 3.80 -33.51 -33.15
N ALA A 336 2.67 -32.88 -33.47
CA ALA A 336 2.11 -32.94 -34.83
C ALA A 336 3.02 -32.29 -35.88
N LYS A 337 3.73 -31.20 -35.52
CA LYS A 337 4.78 -30.58 -36.36
C LYS A 337 5.97 -31.52 -36.57
N GLN A 338 6.41 -32.23 -35.53
CA GLN A 338 7.45 -33.27 -35.63
C GLN A 338 7.04 -34.45 -36.54
N LEU A 339 5.74 -34.74 -36.66
CA LEU A 339 5.18 -35.71 -37.61
C LEU A 339 5.02 -35.15 -39.05
N GLY A 340 5.44 -33.90 -39.32
CA GLY A 340 5.39 -33.27 -40.65
C GLY A 340 4.04 -32.63 -41.01
N LEU A 341 3.05 -32.63 -40.12
CA LEU A 341 1.68 -32.15 -40.42
C LEU A 341 1.54 -30.62 -40.54
N GLU A 342 2.63 -29.87 -40.39
CA GLU A 342 2.60 -28.41 -40.55
C GLU A 342 2.29 -27.97 -41.99
N GLY A 343 2.72 -28.75 -42.99
CA GLY A 343 2.38 -28.49 -44.40
C GLY A 343 0.87 -28.53 -44.61
N ALA A 344 0.23 -29.64 -44.23
CA ALA A 344 -1.22 -29.82 -44.31
C ALA A 344 -2.00 -28.69 -43.62
N ALA A 345 -1.56 -28.23 -42.44
CA ALA A 345 -2.21 -27.13 -41.73
C ALA A 345 -2.13 -25.78 -42.48
N LYS A 346 -1.00 -25.48 -43.14
CA LYS A 346 -0.86 -24.27 -43.97
C LYS A 346 -1.66 -24.37 -45.27
N THR A 347 -1.57 -25.51 -45.98
CA THR A 347 -2.34 -25.74 -47.22
C THR A 347 -3.85 -25.66 -46.97
N LEU A 348 -4.36 -26.05 -45.80
CA LEU A 348 -5.78 -25.90 -45.44
C LEU A 348 -6.23 -24.42 -45.42
N LEU A 349 -5.37 -23.51 -44.97
CA LEU A 349 -5.67 -22.07 -44.90
C LEU A 349 -5.39 -21.36 -46.23
N GLU A 350 -4.34 -21.76 -46.95
CA GLU A 350 -3.86 -21.06 -48.15
C GLU A 350 -4.51 -21.59 -49.44
N ASN A 351 -4.53 -22.92 -49.64
CA ASN A 351 -4.95 -23.56 -50.90
C ASN A 351 -5.73 -24.87 -50.62
N PRO A 352 -6.87 -24.83 -49.90
CA PRO A 352 -7.57 -26.03 -49.42
C PRO A 352 -8.00 -27.01 -50.52
N GLY A 353 -8.24 -26.53 -51.74
CA GLY A 353 -8.58 -27.39 -52.89
C GLY A 353 -7.48 -28.37 -53.32
N GLN A 354 -6.22 -28.13 -52.92
CA GLN A 354 -5.07 -29.00 -53.21
C GLN A 354 -4.72 -29.95 -52.05
N LEU A 355 -5.39 -29.82 -50.89
CA LEU A 355 -5.04 -30.59 -49.69
C LEU A 355 -5.61 -32.02 -49.75
N ASN A 356 -4.73 -33.01 -49.96
CA ASN A 356 -5.06 -34.42 -49.79
C ASN A 356 -4.45 -35.01 -48.50
N LEU A 357 -5.26 -35.15 -47.46
CA LEU A 357 -4.84 -35.68 -46.15
C LEU A 357 -4.42 -37.16 -46.19
N LEU A 358 -4.90 -37.95 -47.15
CA LEU A 358 -4.55 -39.37 -47.29
C LEU A 358 -3.04 -39.55 -47.59
N SER A 359 -2.41 -38.57 -48.24
CA SER A 359 -0.98 -38.59 -48.56
C SER A 359 -0.04 -38.55 -47.34
N TYR A 360 -0.57 -38.23 -46.15
CA TYR A 360 0.18 -38.20 -44.89
C TYR A 360 0.08 -39.51 -44.08
N ILE A 361 -0.70 -40.50 -44.54
CA ILE A 361 -0.87 -41.79 -43.84
C ILE A 361 0.44 -42.59 -43.89
N ARG A 362 0.90 -43.03 -42.72
CA ARG A 362 2.08 -43.88 -42.52
C ARG A 362 1.76 -44.93 -41.44
N PRO A 363 1.29 -46.13 -41.81
CA PRO A 363 0.79 -47.13 -40.85
C PRO A 363 1.77 -47.48 -39.72
N ASN A 364 3.07 -47.47 -40.03
CA ASN A 364 4.15 -47.81 -39.08
C ASN A 364 4.53 -46.65 -38.14
N VAL A 365 3.90 -45.48 -38.22
CA VAL A 365 4.21 -44.29 -37.41
C VAL A 365 3.02 -43.92 -36.53
N LYS A 366 3.18 -44.09 -35.22
CA LYS A 366 2.14 -43.79 -34.22
C LYS A 366 1.73 -42.31 -34.26
N GLY A 367 0.48 -42.05 -34.66
CA GLY A 367 -0.04 -40.68 -34.89
C GLY A 367 -0.09 -40.25 -36.36
N LEU A 368 0.29 -41.12 -37.29
CA LEU A 368 -0.01 -41.04 -38.73
C LEU A 368 -0.70 -42.33 -39.23
N SER A 369 -1.17 -43.15 -38.29
CA SER A 369 -1.69 -44.50 -38.49
C SER A 369 -3.05 -44.52 -39.19
N ALA A 370 -3.95 -43.60 -38.84
CA ALA A 370 -5.26 -43.43 -39.44
C ALA A 370 -5.50 -41.98 -39.89
N LEU A 371 -6.45 -41.78 -40.82
CA LEU A 371 -6.88 -40.44 -41.24
C LEU A 371 -7.30 -39.57 -40.04
N GLN A 372 -7.99 -40.16 -39.04
CA GLN A 372 -8.41 -39.45 -37.84
C GLN A 372 -7.24 -38.95 -36.98
N ASP A 373 -6.10 -39.64 -36.97
CA ASP A 373 -4.88 -39.17 -36.29
C ASP A 373 -4.32 -37.91 -36.97
N ILE A 374 -4.35 -37.90 -38.31
CA ILE A 374 -3.86 -36.80 -39.14
C ILE A 374 -4.77 -35.58 -39.01
N GLU A 375 -6.09 -35.76 -39.09
CA GLU A 375 -7.06 -34.70 -38.81
C GLU A 375 -6.84 -34.10 -37.42
N THR A 376 -6.67 -34.95 -36.41
CA THR A 376 -6.41 -34.55 -35.02
C THR A 376 -5.05 -33.84 -34.87
N GLY A 377 -4.04 -34.26 -35.62
CA GLY A 377 -2.73 -33.60 -35.66
C GLY A 377 -2.80 -32.20 -36.28
N VAL A 378 -3.44 -32.07 -37.44
CA VAL A 378 -3.70 -30.78 -38.12
C VAL A 378 -4.55 -29.87 -37.22
N GLN A 379 -5.60 -30.40 -36.59
CA GLN A 379 -6.46 -29.69 -35.64
C GLN A 379 -5.65 -29.09 -34.49
N HIS A 380 -4.74 -29.87 -33.88
CA HIS A 380 -3.91 -29.36 -32.79
C HIS A 380 -2.91 -28.28 -33.25
N ILE A 381 -2.41 -28.33 -34.49
CA ILE A 381 -1.55 -27.27 -35.06
C ILE A 381 -2.35 -25.99 -35.28
N LEU A 382 -3.50 -26.08 -35.96
CA LEU A 382 -4.37 -24.93 -36.19
C LEU A 382 -4.83 -24.31 -34.86
N ALA A 383 -5.23 -25.12 -33.88
CA ALA A 383 -5.64 -24.64 -32.56
C ALA A 383 -4.54 -23.89 -31.80
N ASP A 384 -3.28 -24.31 -31.95
CA ASP A 384 -2.09 -23.66 -31.36
C ASP A 384 -1.66 -22.39 -32.11
N MET A 385 -1.93 -22.30 -33.41
CA MET A 385 -1.80 -21.06 -34.20
C MET A 385 -2.86 -20.03 -33.83
N ILE A 386 -4.14 -20.44 -33.80
CA ILE A 386 -5.29 -19.60 -33.39
C ILE A 386 -5.09 -19.02 -31.99
N ALA A 387 -4.65 -19.85 -31.03
CA ALA A 387 -4.51 -19.44 -29.64
C ALA A 387 -3.35 -18.47 -29.36
N LYS A 388 -2.44 -18.23 -30.32
CA LYS A 388 -1.25 -17.36 -30.18
C LYS A 388 -1.30 -16.13 -31.07
N ASP A 389 -2.33 -16.02 -31.92
CA ASP A 389 -2.46 -14.92 -32.85
C ASP A 389 -2.95 -13.67 -32.14
N LYS A 390 -2.20 -12.57 -32.33
CA LYS A 390 -2.46 -11.29 -31.65
C LYS A 390 -3.88 -10.80 -31.92
N ASP A 391 -4.27 -10.72 -33.20
CA ASP A 391 -5.56 -10.17 -33.61
C ASP A 391 -6.73 -11.01 -33.04
N THR A 392 -6.55 -12.33 -32.96
CA THR A 392 -7.49 -13.27 -32.34
C THR A 392 -7.60 -13.09 -30.81
N LEU A 393 -6.48 -12.87 -30.11
CA LEU A 393 -6.47 -12.64 -28.66
C LEU A 393 -7.03 -11.25 -28.29
N ASP A 394 -6.69 -10.21 -29.05
CA ASP A 394 -7.17 -8.86 -28.80
C ASP A 394 -8.68 -8.74 -29.11
N PHE A 395 -9.17 -9.43 -30.13
CA PHE A 395 -10.62 -9.55 -30.37
C PHE A 395 -11.34 -10.22 -29.19
N ILE A 396 -10.86 -11.38 -28.71
CA ILE A 396 -11.59 -12.11 -27.65
C ILE A 396 -11.55 -11.39 -26.29
N ARG A 397 -10.47 -10.66 -25.99
CA ARG A 397 -10.40 -9.74 -24.83
C ARG A 397 -11.44 -8.63 -24.94
N LYS A 398 -11.51 -7.93 -26.08
CA LYS A 398 -12.49 -6.87 -26.33
C LYS A 398 -13.93 -7.38 -26.30
N LEU A 399 -14.18 -8.60 -26.80
CA LEU A 399 -15.47 -9.27 -26.69
C LEU A 399 -15.83 -9.54 -25.22
N CYS A 400 -14.89 -10.07 -24.43
CA CYS A 400 -15.09 -10.29 -22.99
C CYS A 400 -15.39 -9.00 -22.22
N GLN A 401 -14.71 -7.89 -22.55
CA GLN A 401 -14.97 -6.55 -22.01
C GLN A 401 -16.41 -6.04 -22.27
N ASN A 402 -17.14 -6.62 -23.24
CA ASN A 402 -18.50 -6.24 -23.61
C ASN A 402 -19.57 -7.31 -23.28
N ARG A 403 -19.21 -8.36 -22.53
CA ARG A 403 -20.11 -9.48 -22.22
C ARG A 403 -20.19 -9.73 -20.70
N TYR A 404 -21.22 -10.45 -20.27
CA TYR A 404 -21.39 -10.87 -18.87
C TYR A 404 -20.44 -12.03 -18.58
N ILE A 405 -19.58 -11.87 -17.57
CA ILE A 405 -18.65 -12.91 -17.09
C ILE A 405 -18.83 -13.03 -15.59
N CYS A 406 -18.95 -14.26 -15.11
CA CYS A 406 -19.28 -14.55 -13.73
C CYS A 406 -18.10 -15.18 -12.99
N ILE A 407 -17.91 -14.79 -11.74
CA ILE A 407 -17.11 -15.56 -10.77
C ILE A 407 -18.07 -16.24 -9.79
N GLN A 408 -17.84 -17.53 -9.56
CA GLN A 408 -18.71 -18.41 -8.78
C GLN A 408 -17.87 -19.17 -7.75
N SER A 409 -18.34 -19.27 -6.51
CA SER A 409 -17.74 -20.08 -5.46
C SER A 409 -18.74 -21.11 -4.92
N SER A 410 -18.22 -22.30 -4.68
CA SER A 410 -18.98 -23.48 -4.25
C SER A 410 -18.26 -24.20 -3.11
N LEU A 411 -18.97 -24.90 -2.23
CA LEU A 411 -18.32 -25.72 -1.19
C LEU A 411 -17.41 -26.80 -1.81
N ALA A 412 -16.18 -26.92 -1.33
CA ALA A 412 -15.21 -27.87 -1.85
C ALA A 412 -15.58 -29.32 -1.48
N LYS A 413 -15.59 -30.24 -2.47
CA LYS A 413 -15.97 -31.66 -2.29
C LYS A 413 -15.08 -32.49 -1.34
N VAL A 414 -14.08 -31.88 -0.72
CA VAL A 414 -13.07 -32.53 0.14
C VAL A 414 -13.16 -32.06 1.61
N SER A 415 -13.83 -30.92 1.88
CA SER A 415 -13.90 -30.35 3.24
C SER A 415 -14.73 -31.21 4.21
N SER A 416 -15.71 -31.95 3.71
CA SER A 416 -16.73 -32.74 4.43
C SER A 416 -16.23 -33.84 5.39
N LYS A 417 -14.92 -33.97 5.60
CA LYS A 417 -14.31 -34.97 6.51
C LYS A 417 -13.09 -34.46 7.31
N LYS A 418 -12.67 -33.19 7.17
CA LYS A 418 -11.42 -32.68 7.79
C LYS A 418 -11.39 -31.19 8.19
N VAL A 419 -12.51 -30.46 8.16
CA VAL A 419 -12.57 -29.03 8.51
C VAL A 419 -13.52 -28.83 9.69
N ASN A 420 -13.16 -27.96 10.64
CA ASN A 420 -14.04 -27.57 11.74
C ASN A 420 -15.30 -26.86 11.22
N GLU A 421 -16.47 -27.20 11.76
CA GLU A 421 -17.74 -26.56 11.40
C GLU A 421 -17.69 -25.04 11.64
N LYS A 422 -17.12 -24.61 12.78
CA LYS A 422 -16.86 -23.21 13.14
C LYS A 422 -16.00 -22.43 12.13
N ASP A 423 -15.26 -23.11 11.26
CA ASP A 423 -14.52 -22.46 10.16
C ASP A 423 -15.30 -22.44 8.84
N ILE A 424 -16.30 -23.32 8.66
CA ILE A 424 -17.20 -23.34 7.51
C ILE A 424 -18.24 -22.21 7.60
N ASP A 425 -18.73 -21.92 8.81
CA ASP A 425 -19.68 -20.81 9.08
C ASP A 425 -19.13 -19.45 8.64
N LYS A 426 -17.82 -19.22 8.82
CA LYS A 426 -17.13 -17.98 8.43
C LYS A 426 -17.21 -17.68 6.92
N PHE A 427 -17.50 -18.70 6.11
CA PHE A 427 -17.63 -18.58 4.65
C PHE A 427 -19.06 -18.83 4.15
N LEU A 428 -20.08 -18.89 5.03
CA LEU A 428 -21.47 -19.18 4.69
C LEU A 428 -22.01 -18.32 3.52
N LEU A 429 -21.71 -17.01 3.55
CA LEU A 429 -22.06 -16.05 2.48
C LEU A 429 -21.48 -16.38 1.10
N TYR A 430 -20.45 -17.23 1.03
CA TYR A 430 -19.69 -17.56 -0.17
C TYR A 430 -19.84 -19.02 -0.61
N GLN A 431 -20.62 -19.84 0.10
CA GLN A 431 -20.78 -21.28 -0.20
C GLN A 431 -21.52 -21.58 -1.51
N ASN A 432 -22.39 -20.67 -1.97
CA ASN A 432 -23.12 -20.72 -3.25
C ASN A 432 -23.19 -19.34 -3.91
N PHE A 433 -22.08 -18.60 -3.88
CA PHE A 433 -22.03 -17.21 -4.35
C PHE A 433 -21.71 -17.13 -5.86
N SER A 434 -22.35 -16.20 -6.55
CA SER A 434 -22.26 -16.03 -8.00
C SER A 434 -22.42 -14.54 -8.34
N CYS A 435 -21.38 -13.88 -8.87
CA CYS A 435 -21.38 -12.44 -9.12
C CYS A 435 -20.72 -12.08 -10.46
N ASN A 436 -21.09 -10.92 -11.03
CA ASN A 436 -20.43 -10.39 -12.22
C ASN A 436 -19.05 -9.81 -11.85
N ILE A 437 -18.04 -10.11 -12.66
CA ILE A 437 -16.64 -9.67 -12.47
C ILE A 437 -16.49 -8.14 -12.40
N ARG A 438 -17.43 -7.35 -12.92
CA ARG A 438 -17.43 -5.88 -12.85
C ARG A 438 -18.03 -5.31 -11.55
N ASN A 439 -18.83 -6.11 -10.84
CA ASN A 439 -19.64 -5.67 -9.70
C ASN A 439 -19.14 -6.24 -8.36
N ILE A 440 -18.31 -7.28 -8.41
CA ILE A 440 -17.73 -7.92 -7.23
C ILE A 440 -16.76 -6.97 -6.51
N GLN A 441 -16.86 -6.93 -5.19
CA GLN A 441 -16.07 -6.01 -4.36
C GLN A 441 -14.72 -6.62 -3.97
N HIS A 442 -13.69 -5.79 -3.80
CA HIS A 442 -12.33 -6.22 -3.47
C HIS A 442 -12.27 -7.12 -2.21
N HIS A 443 -12.99 -6.77 -1.15
CA HIS A 443 -13.09 -7.59 0.06
C HIS A 443 -13.76 -8.96 -0.16
N GLN A 444 -14.67 -9.08 -1.14
CA GLN A 444 -15.28 -10.35 -1.50
C GLN A 444 -14.26 -11.25 -2.22
N ILE A 445 -13.41 -10.68 -3.08
CA ILE A 445 -12.30 -11.43 -3.70
C ILE A 445 -11.34 -11.97 -2.65
N LEU A 446 -10.92 -11.17 -1.67
CA LEU A 446 -10.02 -11.64 -0.60
C LEU A 446 -10.67 -12.73 0.26
N ALA A 447 -11.94 -12.58 0.64
CA ALA A 447 -12.68 -13.60 1.39
C ALA A 447 -12.81 -14.92 0.60
N ILE A 448 -13.13 -14.85 -0.69
CA ILE A 448 -13.25 -15.99 -1.59
C ILE A 448 -11.89 -16.68 -1.81
N ASN A 449 -10.82 -15.89 -2.02
CA ASN A 449 -9.44 -16.39 -2.16
C ASN A 449 -8.97 -17.10 -0.87
N ARG A 450 -9.26 -16.53 0.31
CA ARG A 450 -8.97 -17.14 1.61
C ARG A 450 -9.71 -18.47 1.79
N GLY A 451 -11.00 -18.52 1.44
CA GLY A 451 -11.80 -19.75 1.48
C GLY A 451 -11.29 -20.84 0.53
N GLU A 452 -10.75 -20.46 -0.64
CA GLU A 452 -10.10 -21.37 -1.59
C GLU A 452 -8.73 -21.87 -1.08
N ASN A 453 -7.91 -20.98 -0.52
CA ASN A 453 -6.61 -21.33 0.09
C ASN A 453 -6.76 -22.28 1.28
N LEU A 454 -7.80 -22.08 2.11
CA LEU A 454 -8.18 -23.00 3.20
C LEU A 454 -8.88 -24.29 2.72
N LYS A 455 -9.10 -24.44 1.40
CA LYS A 455 -9.75 -25.60 0.76
C LYS A 455 -11.20 -25.84 1.24
N ILE A 456 -11.86 -24.78 1.71
CA ILE A 456 -13.26 -24.75 2.10
C ILE A 456 -14.14 -24.49 0.88
N LEU A 457 -13.71 -23.56 0.02
CA LEU A 457 -14.37 -23.19 -1.23
C LEU A 457 -13.62 -23.73 -2.46
N THR A 458 -14.32 -23.79 -3.59
CA THR A 458 -13.79 -24.02 -4.93
C THR A 458 -14.35 -22.95 -5.85
N VAL A 459 -13.45 -22.17 -6.48
CA VAL A 459 -13.79 -20.96 -7.23
C VAL A 459 -13.61 -21.18 -8.72
N LYS A 460 -14.52 -20.63 -9.53
CA LYS A 460 -14.49 -20.71 -10.98
C LYS A 460 -14.85 -19.39 -11.61
N VAL A 461 -14.20 -19.05 -12.71
CA VAL A 461 -14.69 -18.06 -13.67
C VAL A 461 -15.48 -18.80 -14.75
N ASN A 462 -16.65 -18.27 -15.09
CA ASN A 462 -17.57 -18.78 -16.08
C ASN A 462 -17.78 -17.75 -17.19
N ILE A 463 -17.37 -18.12 -18.42
CA ILE A 463 -17.50 -17.30 -19.64
C ILE A 463 -18.57 -17.97 -20.50
N SER A 464 -19.63 -17.25 -20.87
CA SER A 464 -20.79 -17.84 -21.53
C SER A 464 -20.52 -18.35 -22.95
N ASP A 465 -21.24 -19.40 -23.37
CA ASP A 465 -21.14 -19.95 -24.74
C ASP A 465 -21.49 -18.94 -25.84
N GLY A 466 -22.19 -17.85 -25.51
CA GLY A 466 -22.36 -16.70 -26.42
C GLY A 466 -21.03 -16.12 -26.87
N VAL A 467 -20.08 -15.92 -25.94
CA VAL A 467 -18.71 -15.44 -26.23
C VAL A 467 -17.99 -16.42 -27.15
N LYS A 468 -18.08 -17.72 -26.87
CA LYS A 468 -17.49 -18.79 -27.69
C LYS A 468 -18.04 -18.78 -29.12
N ASN A 469 -19.36 -18.74 -29.27
CA ASN A 469 -20.01 -18.82 -30.58
C ASN A 469 -19.74 -17.57 -31.42
N GLU A 470 -19.67 -16.39 -30.79
CA GLU A 470 -19.30 -15.13 -31.43
C GLU A 470 -17.81 -15.09 -31.81
N PHE A 471 -16.92 -15.61 -30.95
CA PHE A 471 -15.50 -15.82 -31.24
C PHE A 471 -15.27 -16.74 -32.45
N CYS A 472 -15.85 -17.94 -32.46
CA CYS A 472 -15.68 -18.89 -33.56
C CYS A 472 -16.22 -18.32 -34.88
N ARG A 473 -17.34 -17.59 -34.85
CA ARG A 473 -17.90 -16.90 -36.03
C ARG A 473 -16.96 -15.82 -36.55
N TRP A 474 -16.48 -14.93 -35.67
CA TRP A 474 -15.56 -13.86 -36.06
C TRP A 474 -14.27 -14.41 -36.66
N CYS A 475 -13.69 -15.46 -36.05
CA CYS A 475 -12.49 -16.11 -36.57
C CYS A 475 -12.67 -16.60 -38.01
N ILE A 476 -13.73 -17.36 -38.30
CA ILE A 476 -13.99 -17.92 -39.64
C ILE A 476 -14.29 -16.84 -40.67
N GLN A 477 -14.91 -15.73 -40.26
CA GLN A 477 -15.27 -14.64 -41.18
C GLN A 477 -14.10 -13.68 -41.48
N ASN A 478 -13.25 -13.37 -40.49
CA ASN A 478 -12.34 -12.22 -40.55
C ASN A 478 -10.84 -12.58 -40.50
N ARG A 479 -10.44 -13.69 -39.85
CA ARG A 479 -9.01 -13.95 -39.54
C ARG A 479 -8.49 -15.30 -40.05
N TRP A 480 -9.29 -16.35 -39.87
CA TRP A 480 -8.94 -17.74 -40.14
C TRP A 480 -9.73 -18.33 -41.32
N ARG A 481 -10.30 -17.48 -42.16
CA ARG A 481 -10.98 -17.87 -43.40
C ARG A 481 -9.96 -18.48 -44.37
N PRO A 482 -10.18 -19.70 -44.90
CA PRO A 482 -9.37 -20.21 -45.99
C PRO A 482 -9.45 -19.30 -47.22
N ARG A 483 -8.31 -19.10 -47.91
CA ARG A 483 -8.21 -18.19 -49.07
C ARG A 483 -8.87 -18.73 -50.35
N GLY A 484 -9.27 -20.00 -50.36
CA GLY A 484 -10.02 -20.65 -51.44
C GLY A 484 -11.15 -21.53 -50.92
N PHE A 485 -11.90 -22.16 -51.82
CA PHE A 485 -13.00 -23.05 -51.44
C PHE A 485 -12.48 -24.30 -50.69
N ALA A 486 -12.90 -24.44 -49.43
CA ALA A 486 -12.63 -25.61 -48.60
C ALA A 486 -13.83 -26.56 -48.61
N ARG A 487 -13.57 -27.86 -48.84
CA ARG A 487 -14.60 -28.92 -48.77
C ARG A 487 -15.22 -28.98 -47.36
N PRO A 488 -16.47 -29.46 -47.20
CA PRO A 488 -17.13 -29.58 -45.90
C PRO A 488 -16.30 -30.34 -44.85
N GLU A 489 -15.56 -31.36 -45.28
CA GLU A 489 -14.62 -32.14 -44.44
C GLU A 489 -13.49 -31.25 -43.86
N LEU A 490 -12.84 -30.46 -44.72
CA LEU A 490 -11.75 -29.56 -44.30
C LEU A 490 -12.29 -28.41 -43.43
N MET A 491 -13.49 -27.91 -43.73
CA MET A 491 -14.18 -26.94 -42.87
C MET A 491 -14.51 -27.53 -41.49
N LYS A 492 -14.94 -28.80 -41.41
CA LYS A 492 -15.18 -29.50 -40.13
C LYS A 492 -13.90 -29.57 -39.29
N ILE A 493 -12.73 -29.83 -39.89
CA ILE A 493 -11.43 -29.78 -39.20
C ILE A 493 -11.16 -28.36 -38.67
N LEU A 494 -11.42 -27.31 -39.45
CA LEU A 494 -11.24 -25.91 -39.01
C LEU A 494 -12.18 -25.53 -37.86
N HIS A 495 -13.46 -25.92 -37.93
CA HIS A 495 -14.43 -25.73 -36.84
C HIS A 495 -13.99 -26.45 -35.55
N ASN A 496 -13.55 -27.71 -35.67
CA ASN A 496 -13.01 -28.48 -34.54
C ASN A 496 -11.72 -27.85 -33.98
N SER A 497 -10.90 -27.22 -34.82
CA SER A 497 -9.69 -26.51 -34.40
C SER A 497 -10.02 -25.28 -33.57
N LEU A 498 -11.07 -24.54 -33.93
CA LEU A 498 -11.55 -23.38 -33.18
C LEU A 498 -12.18 -23.77 -31.84
N ASP A 499 -12.96 -24.85 -31.79
CA ASP A 499 -13.55 -25.38 -30.56
C ASP A 499 -12.48 -25.88 -29.56
N ASP A 500 -11.48 -26.63 -30.04
CA ASP A 500 -10.33 -27.06 -29.23
C ASP A 500 -9.45 -25.87 -28.81
N SER A 501 -9.18 -24.90 -29.70
CA SER A 501 -8.44 -23.69 -29.36
C SER A 501 -9.12 -22.90 -28.25
N PHE A 502 -10.43 -22.66 -28.36
CA PHE A 502 -11.20 -21.98 -27.33
C PHE A 502 -11.21 -22.79 -26.02
N LYS A 503 -11.67 -24.05 -26.02
CA LYS A 503 -11.85 -24.84 -24.79
C LYS A 503 -10.55 -25.17 -24.08
N ARG A 504 -9.48 -25.51 -24.81
CA ARG A 504 -8.24 -26.07 -24.26
C ARG A 504 -7.14 -25.04 -24.01
N LEU A 505 -7.14 -23.92 -24.74
CA LEU A 505 -6.07 -22.92 -24.69
C LEU A 505 -6.57 -21.55 -24.25
N ILE A 506 -7.59 -20.99 -24.90
CA ILE A 506 -8.02 -19.61 -24.67
C ILE A 506 -8.89 -19.47 -23.42
N TYR A 507 -9.87 -20.35 -23.20
CA TYR A 507 -10.72 -20.31 -22.00
C TYR A 507 -9.90 -20.45 -20.69
N PRO A 508 -8.92 -21.40 -20.57
CA PRO A 508 -8.04 -21.46 -19.40
C PRO A 508 -7.02 -20.32 -19.32
N LEU A 509 -6.71 -19.63 -20.42
CA LEU A 509 -5.93 -18.38 -20.39
C LEU A 509 -6.77 -17.26 -19.77
N LEU A 510 -7.94 -16.96 -20.36
CA LEU A 510 -8.85 -15.92 -19.90
C LEU A 510 -9.29 -16.11 -18.44
N CYS A 511 -9.62 -17.33 -18.01
CA CYS A 511 -9.99 -17.58 -16.61
C CYS A 511 -8.86 -17.28 -15.62
N ARG A 512 -7.59 -17.52 -16.01
CA ARG A 512 -6.43 -17.13 -15.21
C ARG A 512 -6.19 -15.62 -15.26
N GLU A 513 -6.30 -15.01 -16.44
CA GLU A 513 -6.18 -13.56 -16.66
C GLU A 513 -7.20 -12.80 -15.77
N PHE A 514 -8.46 -13.25 -15.72
CA PHE A 514 -9.48 -12.68 -14.84
C PHE A 514 -9.25 -12.95 -13.34
N ARG A 515 -8.85 -14.17 -12.92
CA ARG A 515 -8.56 -14.46 -11.50
C ARG A 515 -7.33 -13.69 -11.01
N ALA A 516 -6.29 -13.59 -11.82
CA ALA A 516 -5.07 -12.83 -11.53
C ALA A 516 -5.38 -11.33 -11.44
N LYS A 517 -6.08 -10.75 -12.43
CA LYS A 517 -6.49 -9.35 -12.38
C LYS A 517 -7.35 -9.05 -11.15
N LEU A 518 -8.44 -9.78 -10.92
CA LEU A 518 -9.32 -9.55 -9.76
C LEU A 518 -8.57 -9.62 -8.43
N THR A 519 -7.59 -10.52 -8.31
CA THR A 519 -6.77 -10.65 -7.10
C THR A 519 -5.79 -9.49 -6.96
N SER A 520 -5.10 -9.11 -8.04
CA SER A 520 -4.19 -7.95 -8.07
C SER A 520 -4.91 -6.65 -7.74
N ASP A 521 -6.04 -6.37 -8.39
CA ASP A 521 -6.87 -5.18 -8.14
C ASP A 521 -7.34 -5.15 -6.67
N ALA A 522 -7.78 -6.29 -6.13
CA ALA A 522 -8.24 -6.40 -4.74
C ALA A 522 -7.12 -6.28 -3.69
N GLU A 523 -5.93 -6.82 -3.97
CA GLU A 523 -4.75 -6.64 -3.12
C GLU A 523 -4.26 -5.19 -3.12
N LYS A 524 -4.20 -4.54 -4.30
CA LYS A 524 -3.80 -3.13 -4.43
C LYS A 524 -4.72 -2.20 -3.64
N GLU A 525 -6.03 -2.25 -3.85
CA GLU A 525 -6.99 -1.42 -3.11
C GLU A 525 -6.89 -1.66 -1.60
N SER A 526 -6.80 -2.93 -1.18
CA SER A 526 -6.73 -3.27 0.25
C SER A 526 -5.44 -2.75 0.90
N VAL A 527 -4.29 -2.87 0.23
CA VAL A 527 -3.00 -2.33 0.72
C VAL A 527 -3.02 -0.79 0.79
N MET A 528 -3.65 -0.11 -0.17
CA MET A 528 -3.85 1.35 -0.09
C MET A 528 -4.77 1.74 1.08
N MET A 529 -5.82 0.96 1.34
CA MET A 529 -6.70 1.14 2.50
C MET A 529 -5.93 0.98 3.83
N PHE A 530 -5.12 -0.08 3.95
CA PHE A 530 -4.27 -0.30 5.12
C PHE A 530 -3.25 0.83 5.32
N GLY A 531 -2.69 1.37 4.24
CA GLY A 531 -1.83 2.56 4.27
C GLY A 531 -2.54 3.79 4.85
N ARG A 532 -3.77 4.06 4.41
CA ARG A 532 -4.60 5.17 4.94
C ARG A 532 -4.95 4.99 6.43
N ASN A 533 -5.29 3.77 6.86
CA ASN A 533 -5.56 3.46 8.26
C ASN A 533 -4.32 3.68 9.14
N LEU A 534 -3.15 3.19 8.69
CA LEU A 534 -1.88 3.43 9.39
C LEU A 534 -1.57 4.92 9.47
N ARG A 535 -1.76 5.67 8.38
CA ARG A 535 -1.54 7.12 8.32
C ARG A 535 -2.39 7.88 9.33
N GLN A 536 -3.67 7.54 9.47
CA GLN A 536 -4.56 8.14 10.47
C GLN A 536 -4.08 7.82 11.90
N LEU A 537 -3.71 6.56 12.17
CA LEU A 537 -3.25 6.15 13.49
C LEU A 537 -1.94 6.83 13.89
N LEU A 538 -0.93 6.86 13.01
CA LEU A 538 0.37 7.50 13.27
C LEU A 538 0.29 9.02 13.45
N LEU A 539 -0.71 9.67 12.85
CA LEU A 539 -0.91 11.12 12.94
C LEU A 539 -1.94 11.52 14.01
N THR A 540 -2.39 10.58 14.85
CA THR A 540 -3.18 10.89 16.05
C THR A 540 -2.48 11.96 16.89
N SER A 541 -3.24 12.92 17.43
CA SER A 541 -2.72 14.04 18.19
C SER A 541 -1.99 13.57 19.46
N PRO A 542 -0.72 13.98 19.69
CA PRO A 542 0.01 13.66 20.92
C PRO A 542 -0.59 14.37 22.13
N VAL A 543 -0.34 13.83 23.33
CA VAL A 543 -0.68 14.45 24.63
C VAL A 543 0.60 14.61 25.47
N PRO A 544 1.47 15.57 25.10
CA PRO A 544 2.76 15.76 25.78
C PRO A 544 2.60 16.31 27.20
N GLY A 545 3.64 16.17 28.01
CA GLY A 545 3.76 16.87 29.30
C GLY A 545 2.93 16.29 30.47
N ARG A 546 2.21 15.18 30.29
CA ARG A 546 1.43 14.54 31.36
C ARG A 546 2.08 13.28 31.93
N THR A 547 1.99 13.11 33.26
CA THR A 547 2.21 11.80 33.91
C THR A 547 1.04 10.88 33.58
N LEU A 548 1.28 9.71 32.99
CA LEU A 548 0.24 8.76 32.58
C LEU A 548 0.40 7.41 33.26
N MET A 549 -0.70 6.75 33.62
CA MET A 549 -0.72 5.34 34.03
C MET A 549 -1.26 4.46 32.91
N GLY A 550 -0.38 3.69 32.26
CA GLY A 550 -0.76 2.65 31.32
C GLY A 550 -1.27 1.40 32.05
N VAL A 551 -2.31 0.80 31.50
CA VAL A 551 -2.97 -0.41 31.98
C VAL A 551 -3.08 -1.40 30.81
N ASP A 552 -2.37 -2.52 30.90
CA ASP A 552 -2.51 -3.68 30.01
C ASP A 552 -3.48 -4.68 30.67
N PRO A 553 -4.74 -4.81 30.20
CA PRO A 553 -5.76 -5.56 30.92
C PRO A 553 -5.52 -7.08 30.96
N GLY A 554 -6.11 -7.76 31.93
CA GLY A 554 -6.10 -9.22 31.97
C GLY A 554 -6.82 -9.84 33.15
N TYR A 555 -7.35 -11.05 32.94
CA TYR A 555 -8.01 -11.87 33.96
C TYR A 555 -6.98 -12.63 34.84
N LYS A 556 -6.69 -13.89 34.51
CA LYS A 556 -5.88 -14.82 35.33
C LYS A 556 -4.46 -14.33 35.69
N HIS A 557 -3.88 -13.48 34.84
CA HIS A 557 -2.52 -12.94 35.02
C HIS A 557 -2.52 -11.45 35.47
N GLY A 558 -3.66 -10.96 35.97
CA GLY A 558 -3.84 -9.57 36.39
C GLY A 558 -3.75 -8.55 35.26
N CYS A 559 -4.04 -7.29 35.60
CA CYS A 559 -3.76 -6.13 34.77
C CYS A 559 -2.35 -5.61 35.11
N LYS A 560 -1.54 -5.25 34.11
CA LYS A 560 -0.19 -4.70 34.32
C LYS A 560 -0.26 -3.18 34.30
N LEU A 561 0.40 -2.55 35.25
CA LEU A 561 0.45 -1.11 35.41
C LEU A 561 1.85 -0.59 35.07
N ALA A 562 1.91 0.56 34.40
CA ALA A 562 3.14 1.33 34.23
C ALA A 562 2.84 2.82 34.33
N ILE A 563 3.46 3.51 35.29
CA ILE A 563 3.37 4.96 35.43
C ILE A 563 4.61 5.58 34.75
N ILE A 564 4.38 6.49 33.82
CA ILE A 564 5.44 7.21 33.08
C ILE A 564 5.38 8.71 33.33
N SER A 565 6.55 9.34 33.39
CA SER A 565 6.73 10.78 33.58
C SER A 565 6.25 11.60 32.37
N PRO A 566 6.11 12.93 32.52
CA PRO A 566 5.95 13.87 31.40
C PRO A 566 7.01 13.77 30.28
N THR A 567 8.14 13.11 30.56
CA THR A 567 9.29 12.88 29.67
C THR A 567 9.46 11.41 29.27
N SER A 568 8.40 10.60 29.37
CA SER A 568 8.34 9.18 28.99
C SER A 568 9.29 8.23 29.75
N GLN A 569 9.87 8.70 30.86
CA GLN A 569 10.67 7.89 31.80
C GLN A 569 9.72 7.02 32.64
N ILE A 570 10.14 5.80 32.99
CA ILE A 570 9.34 4.90 33.82
C ILE A 570 9.52 5.30 35.28
N LEU A 571 8.41 5.64 35.95
CA LEU A 571 8.39 6.00 37.37
C LEU A 571 8.04 4.81 38.26
N HIS A 572 7.13 3.94 37.79
CA HIS A 572 6.70 2.75 38.52
C HIS A 572 6.11 1.69 37.58
N THR A 573 6.18 0.42 37.97
CA THR A 573 5.53 -0.71 37.27
C THR A 573 5.04 -1.74 38.28
N ASP A 574 3.84 -2.27 38.09
CA ASP A 574 3.18 -3.18 39.05
C ASP A 574 2.18 -4.12 38.36
N VAL A 575 1.60 -5.07 39.09
CA VAL A 575 0.51 -5.95 38.64
C VAL A 575 -0.62 -5.90 39.67
N VAL A 576 -1.88 -5.84 39.20
CA VAL A 576 -3.08 -5.71 40.05
C VAL A 576 -4.18 -6.67 39.60
N TYR A 577 -4.89 -7.28 40.56
CA TYR A 577 -5.89 -8.33 40.29
C TYR A 577 -7.32 -7.84 40.46
N LEU A 578 -7.71 -6.86 39.63
CA LEU A 578 -9.01 -6.16 39.68
C LEU A 578 -10.21 -7.11 39.68
N HIS A 579 -10.15 -8.14 38.84
CA HIS A 579 -11.27 -9.03 38.51
C HIS A 579 -11.38 -10.26 39.43
N CYS A 580 -10.56 -10.35 40.47
CA CYS A 580 -10.35 -11.57 41.26
C CYS A 580 -10.70 -11.42 42.75
N GLY A 581 -11.87 -10.85 43.07
CA GLY A 581 -12.40 -10.73 44.43
C GLY A 581 -11.65 -9.77 45.39
N GLN A 582 -10.44 -9.34 45.04
CA GLN A 582 -9.59 -8.47 45.86
C GLN A 582 -9.72 -6.98 45.51
N GLY A 583 -10.63 -6.61 44.60
CA GLY A 583 -10.74 -5.28 43.99
C GLY A 583 -10.53 -4.11 44.96
N PHE A 584 -11.24 -4.03 46.08
CA PHE A 584 -11.08 -2.93 47.03
C PHE A 584 -9.64 -2.72 47.56
N ARG A 585 -8.85 -3.79 47.73
CA ARG A 585 -7.43 -3.68 48.11
C ARG A 585 -6.59 -3.09 46.97
N GLU A 586 -6.90 -3.46 45.73
CA GLU A 586 -6.25 -2.94 44.52
C GLU A 586 -6.68 -1.49 44.23
N ALA A 587 -7.92 -1.09 44.53
CA ALA A 587 -8.37 0.30 44.46
C ALA A 587 -7.51 1.22 45.35
N GLU A 588 -7.28 0.82 46.61
CA GLU A 588 -6.46 1.60 47.55
C GLU A 588 -4.94 1.52 47.22
N LYS A 589 -4.50 0.47 46.53
CA LYS A 589 -3.14 0.40 45.95
C LYS A 589 -2.99 1.40 44.80
N ILE A 590 -3.92 1.40 43.84
CA ILE A 590 -3.96 2.32 42.70
C ILE A 590 -4.09 3.78 43.18
N LYS A 591 -4.97 4.07 44.14
CA LYS A 591 -5.14 5.41 44.69
C LYS A 591 -3.84 5.99 45.24
N ARG A 592 -3.10 5.23 46.05
CA ARG A 592 -1.78 5.64 46.56
C ARG A 592 -0.76 5.86 45.45
N LEU A 593 -0.75 5.01 44.41
CA LEU A 593 0.15 5.20 43.25
C LEU A 593 -0.18 6.48 42.47
N LEU A 594 -1.46 6.73 42.15
CA LEU A 594 -1.88 7.94 41.43
C LEU A 594 -1.57 9.21 42.22
N LEU A 595 -1.80 9.21 43.53
CA LEU A 595 -1.46 10.33 44.42
C LEU A 595 0.06 10.57 44.50
N ASN A 596 0.86 9.52 44.74
CA ASN A 596 2.31 9.63 44.89
C ASN A 596 3.02 10.19 43.65
N PHE A 597 2.50 9.92 42.44
CA PHE A 597 3.07 10.39 41.18
C PHE A 597 2.29 11.55 40.53
N ASN A 598 1.29 12.12 41.23
CA ASN A 598 0.40 13.16 40.72
C ASN A 598 -0.18 12.83 39.33
N CYS A 599 -0.68 11.61 39.17
CA CYS A 599 -1.16 11.08 37.89
C CYS A 599 -2.69 11.17 37.80
N SER A 600 -3.17 12.07 36.94
CA SER A 600 -4.61 12.32 36.70
C SER A 600 -5.14 11.66 35.41
N THR A 601 -4.36 10.81 34.74
CA THR A 601 -4.75 10.23 33.44
C THR A 601 -4.36 8.77 33.33
N VAL A 602 -5.36 7.91 33.18
CA VAL A 602 -5.23 6.45 32.98
C VAL A 602 -5.38 6.12 31.50
N VAL A 603 -4.61 5.16 30.99
CA VAL A 603 -4.63 4.71 29.60
C VAL A 603 -4.83 3.20 29.57
N ILE A 604 -5.94 2.73 29.01
CA ILE A 604 -6.36 1.33 29.05
C ILE A 604 -6.20 0.68 27.66
N GLY A 605 -5.52 -0.47 27.59
CA GLY A 605 -5.42 -1.28 26.38
C GLY A 605 -6.77 -1.87 25.96
N ASN A 606 -7.05 -1.94 24.66
CA ASN A 606 -8.37 -2.31 24.14
C ASN A 606 -8.65 -3.83 24.02
N GLY A 607 -7.82 -4.71 24.58
CA GLY A 607 -7.92 -6.16 24.40
C GLY A 607 -8.69 -6.93 25.48
N THR A 608 -8.07 -8.00 25.97
CA THR A 608 -8.75 -9.02 26.80
C THR A 608 -8.93 -8.51 28.23
N ALA A 609 -10.16 -8.50 28.74
CA ALA A 609 -10.57 -7.85 29.99
C ALA A 609 -10.63 -6.30 29.93
N CYS A 610 -10.64 -5.70 28.73
CA CYS A 610 -10.73 -4.26 28.53
C CYS A 610 -11.96 -3.62 29.20
N ARG A 611 -13.17 -4.18 29.02
CA ARG A 611 -14.43 -3.55 29.49
C ARG A 611 -14.62 -3.67 30.98
N GLU A 612 -14.23 -4.81 31.52
CA GLU A 612 -14.21 -5.12 32.94
C GLU A 612 -13.26 -4.15 33.64
N THR A 613 -12.13 -3.83 33.00
CA THR A 613 -11.16 -2.82 33.46
C THR A 613 -11.67 -1.39 33.28
N GLU A 614 -12.32 -1.06 32.16
CA GLU A 614 -12.97 0.24 31.91
C GLU A 614 -14.05 0.52 32.97
N ALA A 615 -14.99 -0.40 33.16
CA ALA A 615 -16.09 -0.27 34.12
C ALA A 615 -15.57 -0.13 35.56
N TYR A 616 -14.51 -0.85 35.92
CA TYR A 616 -13.85 -0.75 37.22
C TYR A 616 -13.24 0.63 37.46
N PHE A 617 -12.51 1.19 36.48
CA PHE A 617 -11.96 2.54 36.59
C PHE A 617 -13.06 3.62 36.57
N ALA A 618 -14.07 3.46 35.70
CA ALA A 618 -15.21 4.37 35.62
C ALA A 618 -16.01 4.44 36.93
N ASP A 619 -16.29 3.31 37.57
CA ASP A 619 -16.97 3.25 38.87
C ASP A 619 -16.21 4.03 39.96
N LEU A 620 -14.89 3.82 40.07
CA LEU A 620 -14.05 4.53 41.03
C LEU A 620 -13.94 6.03 40.73
N ILE A 621 -13.90 6.43 39.45
CA ILE A 621 -13.90 7.84 39.02
C ILE A 621 -15.23 8.51 39.33
N MET A 622 -16.37 7.90 38.96
CA MET A 622 -17.71 8.44 39.23
C MET A 622 -18.00 8.55 40.75
N LYS A 623 -17.44 7.66 41.57
CA LYS A 623 -17.49 7.74 43.04
C LYS A 623 -16.49 8.74 43.66
N ASN A 624 -15.75 9.50 42.85
CA ASN A 624 -14.68 10.42 43.27
C ASN A 624 -13.62 9.77 44.17
N TYR A 625 -13.37 8.45 44.01
CA TYR A 625 -12.51 7.69 44.92
C TYR A 625 -11.07 8.21 44.97
N PHE A 626 -10.59 8.77 43.87
CA PHE A 626 -9.22 9.28 43.70
C PHE A 626 -9.00 10.73 44.16
N ALA A 627 -10.01 11.37 44.77
CA ALA A 627 -9.89 12.73 45.30
C ALA A 627 -8.65 12.88 46.22
N PRO A 628 -7.89 14.01 46.12
CA PRO A 628 -8.21 15.24 45.39
C PRO A 628 -7.90 15.25 43.87
N LEU A 629 -7.48 14.13 43.27
CA LEU A 629 -7.22 14.09 41.82
C LEU A 629 -8.51 13.94 40.99
N ASP A 630 -8.71 14.84 40.03
CA ASP A 630 -9.66 14.65 38.92
C ASP A 630 -9.06 13.66 37.91
N VAL A 631 -9.34 12.37 38.11
CA VAL A 631 -8.81 11.29 37.27
C VAL A 631 -9.73 11.06 36.08
N VAL A 632 -9.14 11.09 34.88
CA VAL A 632 -9.79 10.69 33.62
C VAL A 632 -9.13 9.43 33.06
N TYR A 633 -9.83 8.69 32.20
CA TYR A 633 -9.26 7.56 31.47
C TYR A 633 -9.46 7.69 29.96
N CYS A 634 -8.63 7.02 29.16
CA CYS A 634 -8.86 6.82 27.72
C CYS A 634 -8.55 5.37 27.31
N ILE A 635 -9.09 4.94 26.17
CA ILE A 635 -8.84 3.60 25.59
C ILE A 635 -7.96 3.73 24.36
N VAL A 636 -6.98 2.83 24.23
CA VAL A 636 -5.97 2.85 23.17
C VAL A 636 -5.80 1.45 22.57
N SER A 637 -5.51 1.40 21.27
CA SER A 637 -5.16 0.14 20.60
C SER A 637 -3.91 -0.47 21.25
N GLU A 638 -4.01 -1.70 21.78
CA GLU A 638 -2.87 -2.49 22.25
C GLU A 638 -2.16 -3.22 21.10
N ALA A 639 -2.65 -3.13 19.86
CA ALA A 639 -2.15 -3.91 18.73
C ALA A 639 -0.62 -3.78 18.58
N GLY A 640 0.05 -4.92 18.52
CA GLY A 640 1.50 -5.02 18.46
C GLY A 640 2.26 -4.75 19.76
N ALA A 641 1.62 -4.35 20.88
CA ALA A 641 2.31 -4.06 22.15
C ALA A 641 3.02 -5.30 22.73
N SER A 642 2.38 -6.47 22.64
CA SER A 642 2.94 -7.77 23.01
C SER A 642 4.06 -8.25 22.08
N ILE A 643 4.12 -7.73 20.85
CA ILE A 643 5.19 -8.03 19.88
C ILE A 643 6.38 -7.09 20.09
N TYR A 644 6.10 -5.82 20.40
CA TYR A 644 7.09 -4.85 20.85
C TYR A 644 7.77 -5.31 22.14
N SER A 645 7.02 -5.74 23.16
CA SER A 645 7.60 -6.04 24.48
C SER A 645 8.67 -7.13 24.47
N VAL A 646 8.59 -8.10 23.56
CA VAL A 646 9.61 -9.15 23.36
C VAL A 646 10.71 -8.76 22.36
N SER A 647 10.62 -7.60 21.69
CA SER A 647 11.55 -7.21 20.62
C SER A 647 12.94 -6.80 21.13
N PRO A 648 13.99 -6.85 20.28
CA PRO A 648 15.32 -6.35 20.63
C PRO A 648 15.32 -4.86 21.03
N GLU A 649 14.46 -4.04 20.40
CA GLU A 649 14.28 -2.62 20.71
C GLU A 649 13.74 -2.42 22.13
N ALA A 650 12.68 -3.13 22.53
CA ALA A 650 12.15 -3.03 23.89
C ALA A 650 13.13 -3.57 24.94
N ASN A 651 13.88 -4.63 24.63
CA ASN A 651 14.96 -5.12 25.50
C ASN A 651 16.10 -4.09 25.65
N LYS A 652 16.36 -3.26 24.62
CA LYS A 652 17.36 -2.18 24.67
C LYS A 652 16.85 -0.94 25.41
N GLU A 653 15.58 -0.58 25.25
CA GLU A 653 14.97 0.56 25.97
C GLU A 653 14.66 0.26 27.44
N MET A 654 14.33 -1.00 27.77
CA MET A 654 13.86 -1.42 29.10
C MET A 654 14.55 -2.72 29.55
N PRO A 655 15.89 -2.73 29.71
CA PRO A 655 16.63 -3.90 30.15
C PRO A 655 16.18 -4.34 31.55
N GLY A 656 16.05 -5.66 31.75
CA GLY A 656 15.64 -6.26 33.03
C GLY A 656 14.15 -6.19 33.37
N LEU A 657 13.36 -5.34 32.71
CA LEU A 657 11.90 -5.28 32.91
C LEU A 657 11.20 -6.49 32.27
N ASP A 658 10.19 -7.06 32.94
CA ASP A 658 9.38 -8.17 32.40
C ASP A 658 8.59 -7.76 31.13
N PRO A 659 8.47 -8.61 30.09
CA PRO A 659 7.75 -8.28 28.86
C PRO A 659 6.29 -7.83 29.09
N ASN A 660 5.56 -8.39 30.04
CA ASN A 660 4.17 -7.99 30.29
C ASN A 660 4.09 -6.56 30.86
N LEU A 661 5.08 -6.14 31.65
CA LEU A 661 5.16 -4.76 32.15
C LEU A 661 5.55 -3.77 31.03
N ARG A 662 6.40 -4.19 30.08
CA ARG A 662 6.75 -3.37 28.89
C ARG A 662 5.53 -3.08 27.99
N SER A 663 4.57 -4.00 27.90
CA SER A 663 3.31 -3.76 27.18
C SER A 663 2.55 -2.56 27.77
N ALA A 664 2.40 -2.50 29.10
CA ALA A 664 1.77 -1.37 29.79
C ALA A 664 2.53 -0.04 29.59
N VAL A 665 3.88 -0.06 29.57
CA VAL A 665 4.70 1.11 29.23
C VAL A 665 4.41 1.59 27.81
N SER A 666 4.29 0.68 26.84
CA SER A 666 3.96 1.02 25.44
C SER A 666 2.55 1.62 25.32
N ILE A 667 1.56 1.05 26.02
CA ILE A 667 0.18 1.57 26.06
C ILE A 667 0.15 3.02 26.54
N ALA A 668 0.87 3.36 27.62
CA ALA A 668 0.98 4.74 28.09
C ALA A 668 1.69 5.66 27.08
N ARG A 669 2.83 5.23 26.52
CA ARG A 669 3.63 6.04 25.58
C ARG A 669 2.87 6.36 24.28
N ARG A 670 2.00 5.47 23.81
CA ARG A 670 1.11 5.71 22.66
C ARG A 670 0.20 6.93 22.82
N VAL A 671 -0.07 7.41 24.04
CA VAL A 671 -0.84 8.65 24.26
C VAL A 671 0.05 9.88 24.33
N GLN A 672 1.26 9.75 24.86
CA GLN A 672 2.22 10.86 24.88
C GLN A 672 2.66 11.25 23.47
N ASP A 673 3.09 10.28 22.67
CA ASP A 673 3.28 10.47 21.22
C ASP A 673 2.98 9.16 20.45
N PRO A 674 1.83 9.08 19.74
CA PRO A 674 1.46 7.91 18.94
C PRO A 674 2.49 7.55 17.87
N LEU A 675 3.11 8.53 17.22
CA LEU A 675 4.09 8.33 16.15
C LEU A 675 5.38 7.73 16.73
N ALA A 676 5.94 8.36 17.76
CA ALA A 676 7.25 7.97 18.31
C ALA A 676 7.26 6.58 18.96
N GLU A 677 6.12 6.11 19.47
CA GLU A 677 5.97 4.76 20.03
C GLU A 677 5.60 3.72 18.97
N LEU A 678 4.66 4.01 18.05
CA LEU A 678 4.20 3.01 17.06
C LEU A 678 5.24 2.66 16.00
N VAL A 679 6.16 3.57 15.63
CA VAL A 679 7.25 3.25 14.68
C VAL A 679 8.28 2.26 15.21
N LYS A 680 8.23 1.91 16.51
CA LYS A 680 9.04 0.83 17.10
C LYS A 680 8.55 -0.57 16.72
N ILE A 681 7.40 -0.66 16.04
CA ILE A 681 6.69 -1.89 15.72
C ILE A 681 6.70 -2.07 14.20
N GLU A 682 7.01 -3.26 13.68
CA GLU A 682 6.87 -3.50 12.23
C GLU A 682 5.41 -3.26 11.81
N PRO A 683 5.11 -2.39 10.82
CA PRO A 683 3.76 -1.90 10.58
C PRO A 683 2.67 -2.97 10.37
N LYS A 684 3.04 -4.14 9.84
CA LYS A 684 2.17 -5.31 9.68
C LYS A 684 1.57 -5.84 11.00
N HIS A 685 2.15 -5.49 12.14
CA HIS A 685 1.73 -5.90 13.48
C HIS A 685 0.87 -4.85 14.21
N ILE A 686 0.71 -3.65 13.63
CA ILE A 686 -0.10 -2.56 14.20
C ILE A 686 -1.61 -2.79 14.01
N GLY A 687 -2.01 -3.78 13.19
CA GLY A 687 -3.41 -4.18 13.00
C GLY A 687 -4.16 -3.27 12.03
N VAL A 688 -3.57 -3.02 10.85
CA VAL A 688 -4.00 -2.00 9.89
C VAL A 688 -5.27 -2.35 9.10
N GLY A 689 -5.75 -3.60 9.16
CA GLY A 689 -7.06 -3.98 8.65
C GLY A 689 -7.32 -5.48 8.55
N MET A 690 -8.56 -5.85 8.22
CA MET A 690 -8.94 -7.24 7.91
C MET A 690 -8.19 -7.75 6.67
N TYR A 691 -7.91 -9.06 6.62
CA TYR A 691 -7.21 -9.71 5.50
C TYR A 691 -5.76 -9.23 5.24
N GLN A 692 -5.14 -8.48 6.15
CA GLN A 692 -3.74 -8.04 6.02
C GLN A 692 -2.71 -9.18 5.87
N HIS A 693 -3.07 -10.43 6.21
CA HIS A 693 -2.23 -11.62 6.02
C HIS A 693 -2.58 -12.43 4.76
N ASP A 694 -3.66 -12.09 4.07
CA ASP A 694 -4.15 -12.75 2.84
C ASP A 694 -3.74 -11.98 1.56
N VAL A 695 -3.04 -10.85 1.70
CA VAL A 695 -2.46 -10.04 0.61
C VAL A 695 -0.95 -10.24 0.49
N SER A 696 -0.34 -9.85 -0.63
CA SER A 696 1.11 -9.86 -0.86
C SER A 696 1.88 -9.10 0.24
N GLN A 697 2.60 -9.84 1.07
CA GLN A 697 3.32 -9.31 2.23
C GLN A 697 4.49 -8.40 1.86
N THR A 698 5.07 -8.55 0.66
CA THR A 698 6.13 -7.66 0.17
C THR A 698 5.58 -6.30 -0.26
N LEU A 699 4.44 -6.30 -0.97
CA LEU A 699 3.73 -5.07 -1.34
C LEU A 699 3.20 -4.36 -0.09
N LEU A 700 2.59 -5.10 0.83
CA LEU A 700 2.12 -4.58 2.11
C LEU A 700 3.26 -3.88 2.87
N LYS A 701 4.40 -4.54 3.05
CA LYS A 701 5.53 -3.93 3.77
C LYS A 701 6.04 -2.67 3.07
N ALA A 702 6.23 -2.70 1.74
CA ALA A 702 6.70 -1.53 1.00
C ALA A 702 5.76 -0.31 1.14
N THR A 703 4.44 -0.51 1.05
CA THR A 703 3.46 0.58 1.20
C THR A 703 3.39 1.08 2.65
N LEU A 704 3.36 0.21 3.65
CA LEU A 704 3.30 0.64 5.05
C LEU A 704 4.59 1.33 5.51
N ASP A 705 5.77 0.82 5.11
CA ASP A 705 7.06 1.47 5.38
C ASP A 705 7.12 2.86 4.70
N SER A 706 6.53 3.03 3.50
CA SER A 706 6.38 4.33 2.82
C SER A 706 5.37 5.27 3.49
N VAL A 707 4.37 4.75 4.19
CA VAL A 707 3.45 5.56 5.01
C VAL A 707 4.13 6.02 6.31
N VAL A 708 4.97 5.17 6.92
CA VAL A 708 5.82 5.58 8.05
C VAL A 708 6.81 6.66 7.60
N GLU A 709 7.48 6.49 6.45
CA GLU A 709 8.39 7.51 5.89
C GLU A 709 7.66 8.85 5.66
N GLU A 710 6.43 8.83 5.16
CA GLU A 710 5.59 10.04 5.05
C GLU A 710 5.30 10.65 6.42
N CYS A 711 4.71 9.91 7.35
CA CYS A 711 4.26 10.47 8.63
C CYS A 711 5.43 11.06 9.44
N VAL A 712 6.55 10.34 9.53
CA VAL A 712 7.74 10.78 10.25
C VAL A 712 8.38 12.00 9.58
N SER A 713 8.51 12.00 8.26
CA SER A 713 9.10 13.14 7.54
C SER A 713 8.20 14.37 7.61
N PHE A 714 6.89 14.22 7.41
CA PHE A 714 5.97 15.36 7.44
C PHE A 714 5.92 16.03 8.80
N VAL A 715 5.76 15.25 9.89
CA VAL A 715 5.81 15.80 11.27
C VAL A 715 7.18 16.43 11.52
N GLY A 716 8.26 15.75 11.11
CA GLY A 716 9.63 16.24 11.24
C GLY A 716 10.12 16.24 12.69
N VAL A 717 11.40 15.95 12.89
CA VAL A 717 11.92 15.54 14.21
C VAL A 717 13.07 16.42 14.67
N ASP A 718 13.16 16.70 15.96
CA ASP A 718 14.32 17.37 16.53
C ASP A 718 15.52 16.39 16.60
N ILE A 719 16.60 16.69 15.88
CA ILE A 719 17.78 15.80 15.80
C ILE A 719 18.50 15.61 17.14
N ASN A 720 18.40 16.55 18.07
CA ASN A 720 19.07 16.50 19.36
C ASN A 720 18.32 15.61 20.37
N ILE A 721 16.98 15.52 20.23
CA ILE A 721 16.11 14.77 21.15
C ILE A 721 15.69 13.41 20.56
N CYS A 722 15.55 13.30 19.24
CA CYS A 722 15.01 12.13 18.54
C CYS A 722 15.80 10.82 18.79
N SER A 723 15.08 9.69 18.77
CA SER A 723 15.63 8.34 18.91
C SER A 723 16.17 7.80 17.58
N GLU A 724 17.08 6.82 17.62
CA GLU A 724 17.60 6.16 16.40
C GLU A 724 16.48 5.52 15.57
N VAL A 725 15.45 4.96 16.24
CA VAL A 725 14.30 4.33 15.61
C VAL A 725 13.44 5.35 14.85
N LEU A 726 13.24 6.55 15.39
CA LEU A 726 12.47 7.58 14.69
C LEU A 726 13.33 8.26 13.59
N LEU A 727 14.65 8.46 13.81
CA LEU A 727 15.57 8.97 12.79
C LEU A 727 15.65 8.09 11.54
N ARG A 728 15.66 6.75 11.66
CA ARG A 728 15.79 5.83 10.51
C ARG A 728 14.61 5.87 9.54
N HIS A 729 13.50 6.51 9.91
CA HIS A 729 12.29 6.67 9.09
C HIS A 729 12.14 8.05 8.44
N ILE A 730 13.11 8.98 8.59
CA ILE A 730 13.11 10.22 7.81
C ILE A 730 13.50 9.92 6.36
N ALA A 731 12.83 10.55 5.41
CA ALA A 731 13.17 10.62 4.00
C ALA A 731 14.69 10.69 3.74
N GLY A 732 15.23 9.68 3.06
CA GLY A 732 16.64 9.60 2.68
C GLY A 732 17.62 9.17 3.77
N LEU A 733 17.15 8.93 5.00
CA LEU A 733 17.91 8.24 6.04
C LEU A 733 17.66 6.72 5.99
N ASN A 734 18.37 5.98 6.84
CA ASN A 734 18.20 4.56 7.09
C ASN A 734 18.86 4.22 8.44
N ALA A 735 18.73 2.98 8.92
CA ALA A 735 19.27 2.56 10.22
C ALA A 735 20.80 2.79 10.38
N ASN A 736 21.58 2.76 9.30
CA ASN A 736 23.03 3.02 9.38
C ASN A 736 23.32 4.52 9.47
N ARG A 737 22.63 5.36 8.67
CA ARG A 737 22.75 6.83 8.77
C ARG A 737 22.22 7.37 10.10
N ALA A 738 21.12 6.80 10.60
CA ALA A 738 20.55 7.15 11.91
C ALA A 738 21.56 6.87 13.04
N LYS A 739 22.20 5.70 13.05
CA LYS A 739 23.29 5.39 13.99
C LYS A 739 24.45 6.38 13.87
N SER A 740 24.94 6.66 12.66
CA SER A 740 26.01 7.66 12.47
C SER A 740 25.64 9.07 12.91
N ILE A 741 24.36 9.48 12.86
CA ILE A 741 23.88 10.74 13.42
C ILE A 741 23.93 10.74 14.95
N ILE A 742 23.48 9.64 15.59
CA ILE A 742 23.52 9.47 17.05
C ILE A 742 24.97 9.42 17.56
N GLU A 743 25.83 8.61 16.94
CA GLU A 743 27.28 8.54 17.21
C GLU A 743 27.95 9.92 17.06
N TRP A 744 27.52 10.73 16.09
CA TRP A 744 28.02 12.09 15.92
C TRP A 744 27.52 13.01 17.04
N ARG A 745 26.24 12.94 17.41
CA ARG A 745 25.63 13.73 18.51
C ARG A 745 26.30 13.46 19.85
N GLU A 746 26.53 12.18 20.16
CA GLU A 746 27.19 11.72 21.39
C GLU A 746 28.66 12.17 21.44
N LYS A 747 29.36 12.20 20.29
CA LYS A 747 30.79 12.54 20.24
C LYS A 747 31.09 14.05 20.12
N ASN A 748 30.22 14.83 19.47
CA ASN A 748 30.49 16.24 19.14
C ASN A 748 29.56 17.22 19.89
N GLY A 749 28.64 16.72 20.70
CA GLY A 749 27.57 17.51 21.30
C GLY A 749 26.40 17.75 20.33
N PRO A 750 25.44 18.61 20.71
CA PRO A 750 24.23 18.84 19.92
C PRO A 750 24.51 19.55 18.58
N PHE A 751 23.64 19.28 17.61
CA PHE A 751 23.59 20.00 16.35
C PHE A 751 23.03 21.41 16.57
N VAL A 752 23.86 22.41 16.27
CA VAL A 752 23.57 23.86 16.30
C VAL A 752 23.01 24.34 14.97
N SER A 753 23.35 23.67 13.86
CA SER A 753 22.77 23.93 12.53
C SER A 753 22.74 22.67 11.65
N ARG A 754 21.74 22.60 10.76
CA ARG A 754 21.56 21.55 9.75
C ARG A 754 22.83 21.31 8.94
N GLU A 755 23.63 22.34 8.65
CA GLU A 755 24.89 22.22 7.90
C GLU A 755 25.91 21.25 8.53
N GLN A 756 25.84 21.00 9.85
CA GLN A 756 26.68 19.98 10.51
C GLN A 756 26.36 18.55 10.04
N LEU A 757 25.17 18.26 9.51
CA LEU A 757 24.82 16.96 8.91
C LEU A 757 25.78 16.55 7.80
N LYS A 758 26.31 17.51 7.03
CA LYS A 758 27.30 17.25 5.96
C LYS A 758 28.65 16.75 6.49
N LYS A 759 28.87 16.81 7.81
CA LYS A 759 30.04 16.27 8.52
C LYS A 759 29.81 14.85 9.07
N VAL A 760 28.59 14.31 8.97
CA VAL A 760 28.24 12.98 9.47
C VAL A 760 28.69 11.89 8.49
N LYS A 761 29.36 10.86 9.02
CA LYS A 761 29.89 9.73 8.23
C LYS A 761 28.75 9.00 7.49
N GLY A 762 28.85 8.87 6.16
CA GLY A 762 27.86 8.17 5.33
C GLY A 762 26.63 8.97 4.92
N LEU A 763 26.56 10.26 5.29
CA LEU A 763 25.51 11.19 4.87
C LEU A 763 26.00 12.03 3.67
N GLY A 764 25.70 11.57 2.46
CA GLY A 764 26.11 12.23 1.22
C GLY A 764 25.25 13.45 0.86
N PRO A 765 25.62 14.26 -0.14
CA PRO A 765 24.88 15.47 -0.53
C PRO A 765 23.44 15.19 -0.95
N LYS A 766 23.18 14.06 -1.64
CA LYS A 766 21.81 13.62 -1.96
C LYS A 766 21.02 13.28 -0.69
N SER A 767 21.63 12.58 0.26
CA SER A 767 20.99 12.23 1.54
C SER A 767 20.65 13.49 2.34
N PHE A 768 21.55 14.47 2.38
CA PHE A 768 21.31 15.78 2.97
C PHE A 768 20.10 16.48 2.32
N GLN A 769 20.05 16.55 0.99
CA GLN A 769 18.90 17.11 0.27
C GLN A 769 17.58 16.40 0.62
N GLN A 770 17.59 15.07 0.79
CA GLN A 770 16.36 14.35 1.13
C GLN A 770 15.90 14.55 2.57
N CYS A 771 16.82 14.64 3.54
CA CYS A 771 16.45 14.67 4.96
C CYS A 771 16.38 16.07 5.60
N ALA A 772 17.12 17.07 5.10
CA ALA A 772 17.40 18.29 5.87
C ALA A 772 16.16 19.13 6.20
N GLY A 773 15.19 19.21 5.29
CA GLY A 773 13.93 19.94 5.51
C GLY A 773 12.93 19.27 6.47
N PHE A 774 13.21 18.02 6.85
CA PHE A 774 12.42 17.24 7.81
C PHE A 774 13.10 17.12 9.19
N ILE A 775 14.33 17.61 9.30
CA ILE A 775 15.11 17.65 10.54
C ILE A 775 14.98 19.05 11.15
N ARG A 776 14.42 19.15 12.35
CA ARG A 776 14.32 20.40 13.12
C ARG A 776 15.47 20.52 14.14
N ILE A 777 15.80 21.74 14.53
CA ILE A 777 16.71 22.07 15.64
C ILE A 777 16.02 23.13 16.51
N ASN A 778 15.56 22.74 17.70
CA ASN A 778 14.99 23.64 18.70
C ASN A 778 16.02 24.71 19.10
N GLN A 779 15.68 25.98 18.87
CA GLN A 779 16.61 27.09 19.09
C GLN A 779 16.82 27.41 20.57
N ASP A 780 15.81 27.23 21.42
CA ASP A 780 15.92 27.48 22.87
C ASP A 780 16.84 26.46 23.57
N TYR A 781 16.72 25.18 23.23
CA TYR A 781 17.65 24.14 23.71
C TYR A 781 19.11 24.50 23.37
N ILE A 782 19.35 25.00 22.15
CA ILE A 782 20.67 25.43 21.71
C ILE A 782 21.10 26.75 22.36
N ARG A 783 20.20 27.72 22.58
CA ARG A 783 20.48 28.96 23.34
C ARG A 783 20.94 28.62 24.76
N THR A 784 20.19 27.80 25.49
CA THR A 784 20.55 27.36 26.85
C THR A 784 21.91 26.66 26.88
N PHE A 785 22.15 25.73 25.96
CA PHE A 785 23.42 24.99 25.87
C PHE A 785 24.62 25.91 25.53
N CYS A 786 24.46 26.85 24.60
CA CYS A 786 25.51 27.81 24.26
C CYS A 786 25.79 28.79 25.41
N SER A 787 24.76 29.20 26.16
CA SER A 787 24.94 30.03 27.37
C SER A 787 25.69 29.29 28.48
N SER A 788 25.41 28.01 28.74
CA SER A 788 26.14 27.24 29.77
C SER A 788 27.62 27.04 29.43
N GLN A 789 27.95 26.79 28.15
CA GLN A 789 29.36 26.67 27.74
C GLN A 789 30.13 28.00 27.84
N GLN A 790 29.48 29.15 27.62
CA GLN A 790 30.14 30.44 27.81
C GLN A 790 30.50 30.70 29.27
N THR A 791 29.64 30.34 30.22
CA THR A 791 29.95 30.44 31.66
C THR A 791 31.08 29.52 32.11
N GLU A 792 31.18 28.29 31.58
CA GLU A 792 32.32 27.41 31.88
C GLU A 792 33.64 27.95 31.29
N SER A 793 33.60 28.50 30.06
CA SER A 793 34.80 29.04 29.39
C SER A 793 35.42 30.27 30.07
N ALA A 794 34.66 30.97 30.91
CA ALA A 794 35.13 32.09 31.73
C ALA A 794 35.60 31.66 33.13
N GLY A 795 35.41 30.39 33.51
CA GLY A 795 35.47 29.92 34.91
C GLY A 795 36.74 29.17 35.34
N GLN A 796 37.82 29.12 34.52
CA GLN A 796 39.05 28.40 34.88
C GLN A 796 40.33 29.21 34.63
N VAL A 797 40.67 30.11 35.57
CA VAL A 797 42.03 30.67 35.72
C VAL A 797 42.47 30.65 37.19
N GLN A 798 42.64 29.45 37.72
CA GLN A 798 43.47 29.13 38.89
C GLN A 798 43.61 27.60 38.98
N GLY A 799 44.76 27.08 39.41
CA GLY A 799 44.98 25.63 39.48
C GLY A 799 46.08 25.25 40.46
N VAL A 800 46.20 23.94 40.71
CA VAL A 800 47.34 23.24 41.36
C VAL A 800 47.45 21.84 40.72
N ALA A 801 48.64 21.23 40.75
CA ALA A 801 49.02 20.04 39.98
C ALA A 801 49.14 18.74 40.84
N VAL A 802 50.04 17.80 40.44
CA VAL A 802 50.38 16.47 41.03
C VAL A 802 49.58 15.30 40.39
N THR A 803 50.06 14.65 39.30
CA THR A 803 51.11 13.58 39.18
C THR A 803 50.73 12.24 39.85
N SER A 804 51.09 11.03 39.38
CA SER A 804 51.88 10.51 38.23
C SER A 804 51.19 9.21 37.70
N SER A 805 51.73 8.20 36.98
CA SER A 805 53.05 7.72 36.45
C SER A 805 52.77 6.58 35.42
N ALA A 806 53.72 5.98 34.67
CA ALA A 806 54.90 6.48 33.94
C ALA A 806 55.46 5.39 32.97
N GLY A 807 56.20 5.80 31.92
CA GLY A 807 57.08 4.94 31.10
C GLY A 807 56.54 4.49 29.72
N VAL A 808 57.34 4.35 28.64
CA VAL A 808 58.79 4.60 28.41
C VAL A 808 58.99 5.04 26.92
N GLU A 809 60.08 5.77 26.61
CA GLU A 809 60.43 6.37 25.29
C GLU A 809 61.65 5.66 24.62
N VAL A 810 62.11 5.92 23.37
CA VAL A 810 61.88 7.04 22.41
C VAL A 810 61.35 6.52 21.03
N THR A 811 61.82 6.73 19.78
CA THR A 811 63.05 7.32 19.15
C THR A 811 62.78 7.95 17.76
N ASN A 812 63.33 9.15 17.54
CA ASN A 812 63.87 9.77 16.30
C ASN A 812 63.23 9.57 14.89
N GLU A 813 62.79 10.71 14.32
CA GLU A 813 63.04 11.21 12.93
C GLU A 813 62.54 10.40 11.68
N LYS A 814 62.26 11.00 10.50
CA LYS A 814 62.42 12.38 10.00
C LYS A 814 61.34 12.78 8.96
N GLN A 815 61.03 14.08 8.95
CA GLN A 815 60.26 14.91 7.99
C GLN A 815 59.64 14.32 6.70
N GLY A 816 58.35 14.62 6.46
CA GLY A 816 57.69 14.57 5.15
C GLY A 816 56.64 15.67 4.97
N LYS A 817 56.85 16.62 4.04
CA LYS A 817 56.01 17.84 3.89
C LYS A 817 54.61 17.55 3.34
N LYS A 818 53.55 17.88 4.09
CA LYS A 818 52.22 18.20 3.54
C LYS A 818 51.65 19.46 4.23
N LYS A 819 51.13 20.40 3.44
CA LYS A 819 50.60 21.68 3.95
C LYS A 819 49.35 21.43 4.80
N SER A 820 49.44 21.72 6.10
CA SER A 820 48.26 21.87 6.94
C SER A 820 47.46 23.09 6.44
N LYS A 821 46.24 22.85 5.95
CA LYS A 821 45.25 23.93 5.91
C LYS A 821 44.82 24.18 7.35
N THR A 822 45.17 25.34 7.89
CA THR A 822 44.73 25.79 9.21
C THR A 822 43.22 25.64 9.30
N ALA A 823 42.75 24.90 10.31
CA ALA A 823 41.32 24.76 10.54
C ALA A 823 40.78 26.10 11.05
N VAL A 824 40.26 26.92 10.14
CA VAL A 824 39.52 28.13 10.50
C VAL A 824 38.35 27.68 11.37
N ASN A 825 38.39 28.03 12.65
CA ASN A 825 37.39 27.62 13.62
C ASN A 825 36.13 28.48 13.43
N VAL A 826 35.36 28.16 12.38
CA VAL A 826 34.14 28.87 12.02
C VAL A 826 33.16 28.76 13.18
N VAL A 827 32.95 29.87 13.88
CA VAL A 827 31.93 29.99 14.93
C VAL A 827 30.57 29.73 14.30
N LEU A 828 30.05 28.52 14.52
CA LEU A 828 28.76 28.08 14.01
C LEU A 828 27.66 28.83 14.76
N LYS A 829 27.16 29.92 14.17
CA LYS A 829 25.97 30.61 14.66
C LYS A 829 24.74 29.72 14.43
N PRO A 830 23.83 29.61 15.41
CA PRO A 830 22.53 28.96 15.17
C PRO A 830 21.75 29.74 14.11
N ASN A 831 21.02 29.01 13.26
CA ASN A 831 20.18 29.58 12.21
C ASN A 831 18.71 29.33 12.57
N PRO A 832 17.91 30.38 12.86
CA PRO A 832 16.48 30.23 13.17
C PRO A 832 15.67 29.50 12.08
N LEU A 833 16.09 29.54 10.81
CA LEU A 833 15.41 28.77 9.75
C LEU A 833 15.51 27.25 9.95
N ASP A 834 16.49 26.75 10.70
CA ASP A 834 16.68 25.31 10.97
C ASP A 834 15.59 24.70 11.88
N GLN A 835 14.72 25.51 12.50
CA GLN A 835 13.52 25.02 13.22
C GLN A 835 12.29 24.85 12.32
N THR A 836 12.30 25.48 11.14
CA THR A 836 11.14 25.58 10.22
C THR A 836 11.07 24.41 9.24
N CYS A 837 9.95 24.25 8.51
CA CYS A 837 9.82 23.29 7.42
C CYS A 837 10.55 23.71 6.12
N ILE A 838 11.17 24.89 6.08
CA ILE A 838 11.87 25.43 4.91
C ILE A 838 13.13 24.60 4.64
N HIS A 839 13.35 24.20 3.39
CA HIS A 839 14.53 23.44 3.01
C HIS A 839 15.77 24.35 2.86
N PRO A 840 16.99 23.92 3.25
CA PRO A 840 18.21 24.73 3.10
C PRO A 840 18.50 25.24 1.68
N GLU A 841 18.01 24.56 0.63
CA GLU A 841 18.15 25.04 -0.77
C GLU A 841 17.31 26.30 -1.07
N SER A 842 16.41 26.69 -0.15
CA SER A 842 15.52 27.85 -0.27
C SER A 842 15.86 28.98 0.72
N TYR A 843 16.93 28.87 1.51
CA TYR A 843 17.28 29.88 2.52
C TYR A 843 17.59 31.25 1.91
N ASP A 844 18.29 31.31 0.77
CA ASP A 844 18.54 32.56 0.04
C ASP A 844 17.27 33.18 -0.56
N ILE A 845 16.19 32.40 -0.69
CA ILE A 845 14.87 32.88 -1.11
C ILE A 845 14.11 33.42 0.11
N ALA A 846 14.13 32.69 1.23
CA ALA A 846 13.50 33.10 2.49
C ALA A 846 14.13 34.38 3.07
N MET A 847 15.46 34.51 3.05
CA MET A 847 16.16 35.72 3.50
C MET A 847 15.85 36.94 2.61
N ARG A 848 15.67 36.74 1.30
CA ARG A 848 15.18 37.80 0.40
C ARG A 848 13.73 38.17 0.72
N PHE A 849 12.83 37.19 0.86
CA PHE A 849 11.42 37.44 1.21
C PHE A 849 11.27 38.20 2.54
N LEU A 850 11.99 37.80 3.59
CA LEU A 850 12.07 38.53 4.87
C LEU A 850 12.47 40.00 4.69
N SER A 851 13.42 40.27 3.80
CA SER A 851 13.87 41.63 3.47
C SER A 851 12.79 42.46 2.75
N PHE A 852 12.00 41.84 1.87
CA PHE A 852 10.85 42.50 1.20
C PHE A 852 9.76 42.87 2.20
N ILE A 853 9.34 41.95 3.08
CA ILE A 853 8.28 42.19 4.08
C ILE A 853 8.73 43.00 5.30
N ARG A 854 10.01 43.39 5.36
CA ARG A 854 10.66 44.04 6.52
C ARG A 854 10.50 43.24 7.82
N GLY A 855 10.59 41.92 7.71
CA GLY A 855 10.58 40.97 8.81
C GLY A 855 11.98 40.71 9.36
N THR A 856 12.09 40.28 10.61
CA THR A 856 13.37 39.87 11.23
C THR A 856 13.34 38.40 11.65
N LEU A 857 14.52 37.76 11.72
CA LEU A 857 14.63 36.36 12.15
C LEU A 857 14.16 36.12 13.59
N CYS A 858 14.01 37.18 14.39
CA CYS A 858 13.49 37.13 15.76
C CYS A 858 11.94 37.17 15.83
N GLU A 859 11.26 37.30 14.68
CA GLU A 859 9.79 37.36 14.57
C GLU A 859 9.17 36.05 14.07
N ILE A 860 9.99 35.07 13.65
CA ILE A 860 9.52 33.76 13.16
C ILE A 860 8.57 33.11 14.18
N GLY A 861 7.41 32.65 13.71
CA GLY A 861 6.39 32.03 14.56
C GLY A 861 5.65 32.97 15.51
N LYS A 862 5.83 34.29 15.41
CA LYS A 862 5.08 35.30 16.16
C LYS A 862 3.97 35.93 15.30
N PRO A 863 2.87 36.42 15.90
CA PRO A 863 1.80 37.09 15.17
C PRO A 863 2.26 38.36 14.43
N GLU A 864 3.37 38.98 14.86
CA GLU A 864 4.03 40.10 14.18
C GLU A 864 4.47 39.74 12.76
N MET A 865 4.99 38.51 12.55
CA MET A 865 5.41 38.02 11.24
C MET A 865 4.20 37.72 10.36
N GLU A 866 3.19 37.03 10.91
CA GLU A 866 1.95 36.71 10.19
C GLU A 866 1.23 37.99 9.71
N GLN A 867 1.14 39.01 10.56
CA GLN A 867 0.58 40.31 10.19
C GLN A 867 1.36 41.01 9.07
N LYS A 868 2.71 40.98 9.11
CA LYS A 868 3.56 41.52 8.04
C LYS A 868 3.37 40.78 6.72
N ILE A 869 3.33 39.45 6.76
CA ILE A 869 3.12 38.59 5.59
C ILE A 869 1.75 38.85 4.96
N ASN A 870 0.67 38.79 5.74
CA ASN A 870 -0.69 39.01 5.23
C ASN A 870 -0.85 40.42 4.65
N SER A 871 -0.34 41.45 5.35
CA SER A 871 -0.32 42.85 4.90
C SER A 871 0.50 43.10 3.62
N PHE A 872 1.29 42.13 3.16
CA PHE A 872 2.09 42.19 1.93
C PHE A 872 1.46 41.35 0.82
N LEU A 873 0.97 40.14 1.14
CA LEU A 873 0.19 39.29 0.23
C LEU A 873 -1.06 40.00 -0.31
N GLU A 874 -1.79 40.75 0.53
CA GLU A 874 -2.95 41.55 0.12
C GLU A 874 -2.63 42.67 -0.88
N LYS A 875 -1.37 43.13 -0.94
CA LYS A 875 -0.95 44.26 -1.80
C LYS A 875 -0.45 43.82 -3.16
N GLU A 876 0.39 42.78 -3.21
CA GLU A 876 1.07 42.38 -4.44
C GLU A 876 0.51 41.09 -5.07
N GLY A 877 -0.02 40.17 -4.26
CA GLY A 877 -0.44 38.82 -4.68
C GLY A 877 0.73 37.84 -4.75
N ILE A 878 0.50 36.58 -4.37
CA ILE A 878 1.57 35.57 -4.19
C ILE A 878 2.32 35.26 -5.49
N GLU A 879 1.65 35.36 -6.64
CA GLU A 879 2.22 35.14 -7.96
C GLU A 879 3.31 36.16 -8.30
N LYS A 880 3.03 37.46 -8.12
CA LYS A 880 3.99 38.54 -8.44
C LYS A 880 5.22 38.50 -7.53
N ILE A 881 5.01 38.12 -6.27
CA ILE A 881 6.08 37.96 -5.28
C ILE A 881 6.96 36.75 -5.67
N ALA A 882 6.36 35.65 -6.12
CA ALA A 882 7.09 34.48 -6.59
C ALA A 882 7.94 34.79 -7.85
N GLU A 883 7.37 35.51 -8.82
CA GLU A 883 8.08 36.01 -10.00
C GLU A 883 9.26 36.93 -9.59
N SER A 884 9.01 37.91 -8.73
CA SER A 884 10.02 38.88 -8.25
C SER A 884 11.17 38.22 -7.49
N LEU A 885 10.91 37.15 -6.74
CA LEU A 885 11.92 36.36 -6.04
C LEU A 885 12.59 35.29 -6.91
N GLN A 886 12.12 35.09 -8.14
CA GLN A 886 12.54 34.02 -9.05
C GLN A 886 12.32 32.61 -8.44
N THR A 887 11.12 32.37 -7.93
CA THR A 887 10.73 31.11 -7.27
C THR A 887 9.35 30.63 -7.71
N THR A 888 8.95 29.42 -7.31
CA THR A 888 7.60 28.90 -7.61
C THR A 888 6.62 29.31 -6.51
N VAL A 889 5.34 29.52 -6.86
CA VAL A 889 4.28 29.85 -5.90
C VAL A 889 4.22 28.84 -4.75
N HIS A 890 4.45 27.55 -5.03
CA HIS A 890 4.49 26.53 -3.97
C HIS A 890 5.73 26.62 -3.08
N THR A 891 6.92 26.90 -3.63
CA THR A 891 8.12 27.14 -2.81
C THR A 891 7.94 28.36 -1.91
N LEU A 892 7.32 29.43 -2.43
CA LEU A 892 6.99 30.62 -1.65
C LEU A 892 5.96 30.31 -0.56
N GLN A 893 4.94 29.48 -0.84
CA GLN A 893 3.99 29.04 0.18
C GLN A 893 4.69 28.26 1.31
N VAL A 894 5.60 27.33 0.99
CA VAL A 894 6.37 26.59 2.03
C VAL A 894 7.28 27.52 2.85
N ILE A 895 7.77 28.61 2.26
CA ILE A 895 8.49 29.68 2.98
C ILE A 895 7.54 30.45 3.90
N ILE A 896 6.37 30.85 3.43
CA ILE A 896 5.34 31.55 4.22
C ILE A 896 4.88 30.68 5.40
N ASP A 897 4.48 29.44 5.12
CA ASP A 897 4.06 28.46 6.13
C ASP A 897 5.14 28.30 7.20
N GLY A 898 6.40 28.11 6.78
CA GLY A 898 7.54 27.92 7.70
C GLY A 898 7.96 29.16 8.49
N LEU A 899 7.64 30.37 8.05
CA LEU A 899 7.90 31.61 8.78
C LEU A 899 6.76 31.96 9.76
N SER A 900 5.52 31.60 9.42
CA SER A 900 4.33 31.86 10.25
C SER A 900 4.11 30.80 11.35
N GLN A 901 4.58 29.56 11.17
CA GLN A 901 4.39 28.49 12.15
C GLN A 901 5.11 28.76 13.48
N PRO A 902 4.43 28.67 14.64
CA PRO A 902 5.05 28.82 15.96
C PRO A 902 6.00 27.66 16.28
N GLU A 903 6.92 27.87 17.23
CA GLU A 903 7.96 26.88 17.58
C GLU A 903 7.40 25.55 18.13
N SER A 904 6.20 25.59 18.71
CA SER A 904 5.43 24.44 19.18
C SER A 904 4.52 23.80 18.12
N PHE A 905 4.61 24.19 16.84
CA PHE A 905 3.73 23.71 15.78
C PHE A 905 3.91 22.22 15.48
N ASP A 906 2.78 21.50 15.54
CA ASP A 906 2.62 20.12 15.10
C ASP A 906 1.21 19.99 14.49
N PHE A 907 1.13 19.77 13.18
CA PHE A 907 -0.16 19.68 12.47
C PHE A 907 -1.02 18.47 12.91
N ARG A 908 -0.49 17.56 13.73
CA ARG A 908 -1.30 16.51 14.39
C ARG A 908 -2.36 17.09 15.33
N THR A 909 -2.30 18.38 15.68
CA THR A 909 -3.41 19.07 16.39
C THR A 909 -4.73 19.05 15.65
N ASP A 910 -4.73 18.84 14.33
CA ASP A 910 -5.94 18.85 13.49
C ASP A 910 -6.50 17.44 13.26
N PHE A 911 -5.83 16.42 13.81
CA PHE A 911 -6.18 15.00 13.67
C PHE A 911 -6.98 14.51 14.89
N ASP A 912 -7.35 13.22 14.85
CA ASP A 912 -7.98 12.51 15.97
C ASP A 912 -7.24 12.77 17.29
N LYS A 913 -7.98 13.15 18.32
CA LYS A 913 -7.48 13.31 19.69
C LYS A 913 -7.92 12.13 20.56
N PRO A 914 -7.09 11.67 21.51
CA PRO A 914 -7.51 10.67 22.50
C PRO A 914 -8.77 11.11 23.24
N ASP A 915 -9.76 10.22 23.31
CA ASP A 915 -11.05 10.48 23.93
C ASP A 915 -10.96 10.20 25.44
N PHE A 916 -11.00 11.27 26.25
CA PHE A 916 -10.88 11.19 27.71
C PHE A 916 -12.26 11.16 28.37
N LYS A 917 -12.56 10.04 29.03
CA LYS A 917 -13.84 9.74 29.69
C LYS A 917 -13.72 9.79 31.22
N ARG A 918 -14.87 9.91 31.89
CA ARG A 918 -15.04 9.69 33.34
C ARG A 918 -16.05 8.57 33.67
N SER A 919 -16.92 8.22 32.73
CA SER A 919 -17.96 7.20 32.86
C SER A 919 -17.96 6.27 31.65
N ILE A 920 -18.22 4.99 31.88
CA ILE A 920 -18.67 4.07 30.83
C ILE A 920 -20.14 4.41 30.48
N VAL A 921 -20.60 3.99 29.31
CA VAL A 921 -22.02 3.95 28.96
C VAL A 921 -22.36 2.48 28.70
N CYS A 922 -23.29 1.90 29.45
CA CYS A 922 -23.72 0.53 29.25
C CYS A 922 -24.84 0.44 28.20
N LEU A 923 -25.14 -0.76 27.71
CA LEU A 923 -26.26 -0.98 26.77
C LEU A 923 -27.61 -0.67 27.45
N GLU A 924 -27.65 -0.88 28.75
CA GLU A 924 -28.77 -0.73 29.68
C GLU A 924 -29.07 0.74 30.00
N ASP A 925 -28.07 1.63 29.88
CA ASP A 925 -28.22 3.09 30.08
C ASP A 925 -28.81 3.78 28.83
N LEU A 926 -28.82 3.11 27.68
CA LEU A 926 -29.31 3.68 26.44
C LEU A 926 -30.83 3.76 26.41
N GLN A 927 -31.33 4.91 26.00
CA GLN A 927 -32.75 5.13 25.71
C GLN A 927 -32.93 5.50 24.23
N VAL A 928 -34.08 5.16 23.67
CA VAL A 928 -34.45 5.59 22.32
C VAL A 928 -34.64 7.11 22.32
N GLY A 929 -33.97 7.80 21.39
CA GLY A 929 -33.89 9.25 21.33
C GLY A 929 -32.60 9.85 21.90
N THR A 930 -31.80 9.10 22.68
CA THR A 930 -30.51 9.60 23.20
C THR A 930 -29.56 9.95 22.07
N VAL A 931 -28.91 11.12 22.18
CA VAL A 931 -27.89 11.60 21.25
C VAL A 931 -26.50 11.32 21.84
N LEU A 932 -25.62 10.73 21.04
CA LEU A 932 -24.26 10.36 21.43
C LEU A 932 -23.26 10.77 20.35
N THR A 933 -21.99 10.92 20.73
CA THR A 933 -20.89 10.95 19.76
C THR A 933 -20.27 9.56 19.67
N GLY A 934 -19.95 9.14 18.46
CA GLY A 934 -19.34 7.84 18.18
C GLY A 934 -18.28 7.91 17.10
N LYS A 935 -17.53 6.83 16.93
CA LYS A 935 -16.48 6.69 15.90
C LYS A 935 -16.88 5.58 14.94
N VAL A 936 -16.85 5.85 13.64
CA VAL A 936 -17.13 4.85 12.61
C VAL A 936 -16.06 3.76 12.67
N GLU A 937 -16.45 2.52 12.95
CA GLU A 937 -15.56 1.36 12.85
C GLU A 937 -15.43 0.88 11.39
N ASN A 938 -16.56 0.81 10.68
CA ASN A 938 -16.62 0.19 9.36
C ASN A 938 -17.80 0.76 8.54
N ALA A 939 -17.59 0.95 7.23
CA ALA A 939 -18.62 1.39 6.30
C ALA A 939 -18.92 0.28 5.27
N THR A 940 -20.20 -0.09 5.13
CA THR A 940 -20.64 -1.17 4.23
C THR A 940 -21.80 -0.70 3.34
N LEU A 941 -22.05 -1.43 2.24
CA LEU A 941 -23.09 -1.09 1.26
C LEU A 941 -24.53 -1.03 1.84
N PHE A 942 -24.78 -1.65 2.99
CA PHE A 942 -26.09 -1.63 3.66
C PHE A 942 -26.16 -0.70 4.88
N GLY A 943 -25.03 -0.18 5.34
CA GLY A 943 -24.95 0.71 6.50
C GLY A 943 -23.56 0.80 7.12
N ILE A 944 -23.44 1.68 8.12
CA ILE A 944 -22.19 2.07 8.77
C ILE A 944 -22.24 1.62 10.23
N PHE A 945 -21.20 0.93 10.68
CA PHE A 945 -21.03 0.52 12.07
C PHE A 945 -20.24 1.59 12.82
N VAL A 946 -20.78 2.03 13.96
CA VAL A 946 -20.26 3.11 14.79
C VAL A 946 -20.12 2.60 16.21
N ASP A 947 -18.92 2.65 16.78
CA ASP A 947 -18.77 2.50 18.22
C ASP A 947 -19.25 3.77 18.91
N ILE A 948 -20.16 3.60 19.87
CA ILE A 948 -20.75 4.65 20.72
C ILE A 948 -20.34 4.47 22.19
N GLY A 949 -19.33 3.65 22.47
CA GLY A 949 -18.79 3.42 23.81
C GLY A 949 -19.47 2.33 24.63
N VAL A 950 -20.53 1.70 24.13
CA VAL A 950 -21.28 0.62 24.82
C VAL A 950 -20.80 -0.79 24.50
N GLY A 951 -19.67 -0.92 23.79
CA GLY A 951 -19.10 -2.22 23.43
C GLY A 951 -19.94 -3.04 22.43
N ARG A 952 -20.92 -2.44 21.78
CA ARG A 952 -21.58 -2.98 20.58
C ARG A 952 -21.71 -1.84 19.58
N SER A 953 -21.16 -2.03 18.39
CA SER A 953 -21.24 -1.07 17.30
C SER A 953 -22.69 -0.90 16.87
N GLY A 954 -23.21 0.32 16.95
CA GLY A 954 -24.52 0.65 16.42
C GLY A 954 -24.48 0.75 14.90
N LEU A 955 -25.51 0.24 14.23
CA LEU A 955 -25.64 0.30 12.78
C LEU A 955 -26.48 1.53 12.40
N ILE A 956 -25.88 2.47 11.67
CA ILE A 956 -26.61 3.45 10.86
C ILE A 956 -26.98 2.76 9.54
N PRO A 957 -28.26 2.47 9.25
CA PRO A 957 -28.68 1.92 7.95
C PRO A 957 -28.38 2.91 6.82
N ILE A 958 -28.00 2.45 5.62
CA ILE A 958 -27.55 3.36 4.55
C ILE A 958 -28.61 4.43 4.17
N ARG A 959 -29.91 4.09 4.28
CA ARG A 959 -31.06 5.00 4.10
C ARG A 959 -31.11 6.19 5.07
N ASN A 960 -30.44 6.11 6.22
CA ASN A 960 -30.37 7.15 7.24
C ASN A 960 -29.23 8.16 6.94
N VAL A 961 -28.30 7.80 6.04
CA VAL A 961 -27.13 8.57 5.63
C VAL A 961 -27.49 9.49 4.46
N THR A 962 -28.34 10.49 4.70
CA THR A 962 -28.79 11.40 3.64
C THR A 962 -27.75 12.46 3.30
N GLU A 963 -27.69 12.90 2.03
CA GLU A 963 -26.75 13.94 1.59
C GLU A 963 -26.88 15.26 2.38
N ALA A 964 -28.03 15.55 2.98
CA ALA A 964 -28.24 16.73 3.82
C ALA A 964 -27.38 16.70 5.10
N LYS A 965 -27.09 15.50 5.64
CA LYS A 965 -26.36 15.26 6.89
C LYS A 965 -24.84 15.15 6.71
N LEU A 966 -24.37 15.14 5.47
CA LEU A 966 -22.96 15.04 5.09
C LEU A 966 -22.35 16.41 4.77
N SER A 967 -21.10 16.65 5.19
CA SER A 967 -20.39 17.90 4.87
C SER A 967 -20.13 18.05 3.36
N LYS A 968 -20.01 19.29 2.87
CA LYS A 968 -19.84 19.59 1.42
C LYS A 968 -18.73 18.75 0.75
N THR A 969 -17.63 18.51 1.46
CA THR A 969 -16.49 17.70 0.99
C THR A 969 -16.81 16.19 0.95
N LYS A 970 -17.63 15.69 1.88
CA LYS A 970 -17.93 14.25 2.04
C LYS A 970 -19.04 13.75 1.11
N LYS A 971 -19.91 14.64 0.58
CA LYS A 971 -20.94 14.31 -0.44
C LYS A 971 -20.40 13.67 -1.73
N ARG A 972 -19.09 13.79 -2.01
CA ARG A 972 -18.46 13.19 -3.20
C ARG A 972 -17.99 11.73 -3.02
N ARG A 973 -18.21 11.11 -1.85
CA ARG A 973 -17.83 9.70 -1.57
C ARG A 973 -19.01 8.74 -1.73
N SER A 974 -18.76 7.57 -2.31
CA SER A 974 -19.77 6.52 -2.59
C SER A 974 -20.49 5.93 -1.37
N LEU A 975 -19.95 6.11 -0.15
CA LEU A 975 -20.57 5.69 1.12
C LEU A 975 -20.78 6.86 2.10
N GLY A 976 -20.47 8.10 1.71
CA GLY A 976 -20.57 9.32 2.52
C GLY A 976 -19.60 9.45 3.70
N LEU A 977 -19.40 8.36 4.46
CA LEU A 977 -18.58 8.25 5.67
C LEU A 977 -17.53 7.14 5.51
N GLY A 978 -16.44 7.22 6.28
CA GLY A 978 -15.38 6.21 6.29
C GLY A 978 -15.00 5.75 7.71
N PRO A 979 -14.27 4.64 7.85
CA PRO A 979 -13.65 4.22 9.12
C PRO A 979 -12.87 5.36 9.77
N GLY A 980 -12.87 5.39 11.10
CA GLY A 980 -12.19 6.37 11.92
C GLY A 980 -12.89 7.73 12.02
N GLU A 981 -13.90 8.04 11.22
CA GLU A 981 -14.57 9.35 11.27
C GLU A 981 -15.49 9.48 12.50
N ARG A 982 -15.46 10.64 13.16
CA ARG A 982 -16.36 10.94 14.28
C ARG A 982 -17.73 11.39 13.75
N VAL A 983 -18.79 10.93 14.40
CA VAL A 983 -20.18 11.21 14.05
C VAL A 983 -20.99 11.50 15.31
N GLU A 984 -21.97 12.38 15.18
CA GLU A 984 -23.03 12.55 16.16
C GLU A 984 -24.25 11.75 15.69
N VAL A 985 -24.78 10.90 16.56
CA VAL A 985 -25.77 9.87 16.24
C VAL A 985 -26.89 9.84 17.25
N GLN A 986 -28.10 9.50 16.80
CA GLN A 986 -29.25 9.29 17.68
C GLN A 986 -29.62 7.82 17.75
N VAL A 987 -29.92 7.31 18.94
CA VAL A 987 -30.41 5.93 19.12
C VAL A 987 -31.86 5.83 18.66
N LEU A 988 -32.12 5.06 17.59
CA LEU A 988 -33.47 4.84 17.05
C LEU A 988 -34.14 3.58 17.63
N ASN A 989 -33.37 2.52 17.90
CA ASN A 989 -33.89 1.26 18.39
C ASN A 989 -32.79 0.44 19.08
N ILE A 990 -33.16 -0.29 20.14
CA ILE A 990 -32.27 -1.13 20.96
C ILE A 990 -32.89 -2.52 21.06
N ASP A 991 -32.33 -3.49 20.34
CA ASP A 991 -32.71 -4.92 20.40
C ASP A 991 -31.75 -5.60 21.39
N ILE A 992 -32.08 -5.48 22.69
CA ILE A 992 -31.32 -6.05 23.81
C ILE A 992 -31.06 -7.56 23.64
N PRO A 993 -32.06 -8.45 23.37
CA PRO A 993 -31.83 -9.89 23.28
C PRO A 993 -30.99 -10.31 22.06
N ARG A 994 -30.78 -9.43 21.07
CA ARG A 994 -29.79 -9.64 20.00
C ARG A 994 -28.53 -8.78 20.13
N SER A 995 -28.43 -7.96 21.18
CA SER A 995 -27.38 -6.95 21.40
C SER A 995 -27.13 -6.04 20.19
N ARG A 996 -28.21 -5.55 19.55
CA ARG A 996 -28.13 -4.67 18.36
C ARG A 996 -28.68 -3.29 18.66
N ILE A 997 -28.03 -2.28 18.10
CA ILE A 997 -28.41 -0.88 18.22
C ILE A 997 -28.58 -0.32 16.82
N THR A 998 -29.71 0.34 16.55
CA THR A 998 -29.95 1.04 15.29
C THR A 998 -29.81 2.53 15.52
N LEU A 999 -29.04 3.20 14.68
CA LEU A 999 -28.71 4.62 14.81
C LEU A 999 -29.27 5.45 13.64
N ASP A 1000 -29.59 6.70 13.92
CA ASP A 1000 -29.62 7.75 12.90
C ASP A 1000 -28.33 8.56 12.93
N LEU A 1001 -27.88 9.04 11.77
CA LEU A 1001 -26.84 10.05 11.69
C LEU A 1001 -27.48 11.41 11.95
N ILE A 1002 -26.92 12.25 12.83
CA ILE A 1002 -27.32 13.65 12.93
C ILE A 1002 -26.40 14.47 12.01
N ARG A 1003 -25.10 14.40 12.27
CA ARG A 1003 -24.04 15.08 11.50
C ARG A 1003 -22.72 14.34 11.63
N VAL A 1004 -21.83 14.64 10.70
CA VAL A 1004 -20.41 14.28 10.81
C VAL A 1004 -19.69 15.37 11.60
N LEU A 1005 -18.79 14.97 12.49
CA LEU A 1005 -17.95 15.86 13.29
C LEU A 1005 -16.59 16.11 12.60
#